data_AF-A0A920YNJ9-F1
#
_entry.id   AF-A0A920YNJ9-F1
#
_cell.length_a   1.000
_cell.length_b   1.000
_cell.length_c   1.000
_cell.angle_alpha   90.00
_cell.angle_beta   90.00
_cell.angle_gamma   90.00
#
_symmetry.space_group_name_H-M   'P 1'
#
loop_
_entity.id
_entity.type
_entity.pdbx_description
1 polymer ?
#
loop_
_entity_poly.entity_id
_entity_poly.type
_entity_poly.pdbx_seq_one_letter_code
_entity_poly.pdbx_strand_id
1 'polypeptide(L)'
;MTDKKEDGTKSEIRPVFFEELDLLGFNRYWNYPKVEEPLLWAVGGRRYYYRGELVAEAEGGGLFSQPQLKIHQPAIQLVPVDVKKMLKKNAGLMEGLIQESLSFIYQTYARYQKRVDVTAVAFSGGKDSLVTLDLVQRTLDPDQFVVVFSDTGMEISDTHRAVKAAKARWPHLTFHTAKSVKDPRATWHEMGPPSRIHRWCCSVHKSVPTLLLLRRLTGKTSVKALIFDGVRHEESLNRSTYAAVTLGQKHKLQTNASPIISWNAGEVFLYLFDRHLLLNRAYRYGCVRVGCAVCPMASDWKDMIIGLVYRQEVQDLISRLRTYAYNAGVQPEAIDDYIEKGTWKGRAGGRYLDGGGNRVIEQTIEKKVVFTIRHPSENWLEWAKTVGRLVQTGENQGYIERDHAIYPYTLRILNNSVVVEVDGLAGADRYVLSAFRAVAAKAGYCVHCQACEVECPTGALKTCTNVQISDDCFACGQCLNLHGEPCLRAKSVGTSAGGLTVNETSKQTLPSYQTFGMRKAWLAEFLRSPREWVSTNHLGNRQFDAMLTWLRHAELIAGSKRSLEITAAGSKLAEYGADNIITWAVIWTNLMRNSAAVRWYLTCIPWGATVGKTDLVLKLGEQYSQSERARVNVVNALMDLLNKTPLGRELGLAERMEPGTQGSGPLYYKKGWREPQPSAVLYALYRYAEKTDRYELTVHELYTNAVEGPYTLFGISQETFVGIVKGLSGRGDGLIRSNIVRDLDNIFLDSTRKAIEVLDLV
;
A
#
# COMPACT_ATOMS: atom_id res chain seq x y z
N MET A 1 -6.54 2.05 -44.40
CA MET A 1 -5.56 1.21 -43.70
C MET A 1 -6.12 -0.20 -43.67
N THR A 2 -5.38 -1.18 -44.19
CA THR A 2 -5.73 -2.60 -44.07
C THR A 2 -4.84 -3.20 -43.00
N ASP A 3 -5.43 -3.69 -41.91
CA ASP A 3 -4.71 -4.37 -40.84
C ASP A 3 -4.36 -5.78 -41.32
N LYS A 4 -3.13 -5.99 -41.80
CA LYS A 4 -2.64 -7.31 -42.17
C LYS A 4 -2.10 -7.99 -40.90
N LYS A 5 -2.61 -9.18 -40.58
CA LYS A 5 -2.23 -9.97 -39.39
C LYS A 5 -0.71 -10.19 -39.21
N GLU A 6 0.07 -10.11 -40.28
CA GLU A 6 1.53 -10.36 -40.26
C GLU A 6 2.38 -9.11 -39.95
N ASP A 7 1.89 -7.90 -40.28
CA ASP A 7 2.55 -6.61 -39.96
C ASP A 7 1.85 -5.86 -38.81
N GLY A 8 0.93 -6.56 -38.13
CA GLY A 8 -0.16 -6.02 -37.34
C GLY A 8 0.14 -4.69 -36.65
N THR A 9 -0.59 -3.65 -37.03
CA THR A 9 -0.83 -2.52 -36.14
C THR A 9 -1.61 -3.03 -34.94
N LYS A 10 -0.92 -3.65 -33.97
CA LYS A 10 -1.43 -4.05 -32.64
C LYS A 10 -1.76 -2.82 -31.77
N SER A 11 -2.21 -1.74 -32.40
CA SER A 11 -2.26 -0.39 -31.86
C SER A 11 -3.59 0.22 -32.19
N GLU A 12 -4.33 0.61 -31.15
CA GLU A 12 -5.69 1.14 -31.22
C GLU A 12 -5.87 2.24 -32.29
N ILE A 13 -6.87 2.06 -33.15
CA ILE A 13 -7.28 3.00 -34.21
C ILE A 13 -8.55 3.72 -33.75
N ARG A 14 -8.54 5.06 -33.78
CA ARG A 14 -9.70 5.87 -33.40
C ARG A 14 -9.90 7.09 -34.32
N PRO A 15 -11.14 7.54 -34.51
CA PRO A 15 -11.41 8.79 -35.18
C PRO A 15 -10.86 9.97 -34.38
N VAL A 16 -10.47 11.03 -35.10
CA VAL A 16 -10.05 12.32 -34.55
C VAL A 16 -11.04 13.38 -35.02
N PHE A 17 -11.50 14.18 -34.06
CA PHE A 17 -12.50 15.23 -34.27
C PHE A 17 -11.86 16.60 -34.10
N PHE A 18 -12.55 17.65 -34.55
CA PHE A 18 -12.00 19.01 -34.47
C PHE A 18 -11.73 19.45 -33.03
N GLU A 19 -12.45 18.93 -32.03
CA GLU A 19 -12.23 19.30 -30.63
C GLU A 19 -10.87 18.84 -30.11
N GLU A 20 -10.41 17.65 -30.51
CA GLU A 20 -9.05 17.20 -30.21
C GLU A 20 -8.01 18.05 -30.93
N LEU A 21 -8.27 18.41 -32.20
CA LEU A 21 -7.35 19.26 -32.96
C LEU A 21 -7.22 20.66 -32.36
N ASP A 22 -8.34 21.25 -31.95
CA ASP A 22 -8.39 22.54 -31.25
C ASP A 22 -7.69 22.44 -29.88
N LEU A 23 -7.94 21.35 -29.12
CA LEU A 23 -7.33 21.12 -27.81
C LEU A 23 -5.80 21.07 -27.89
N LEU A 24 -5.26 20.46 -28.95
CA LEU A 24 -3.83 20.28 -29.15
C LEU A 24 -3.17 21.45 -29.91
N GLY A 25 -3.96 22.37 -30.49
CA GLY A 25 -3.44 23.54 -31.21
C GLY A 25 -3.04 23.27 -32.66
N PHE A 26 -3.64 22.27 -33.31
CA PHE A 26 -3.39 21.98 -34.73
C PHE A 26 -3.84 23.09 -35.69
N ASN A 27 -4.74 23.98 -35.25
CA ASN A 27 -5.17 25.16 -36.00
C ASN A 27 -4.02 26.12 -36.36
N ARG A 28 -2.85 26.01 -35.72
CA ARG A 28 -1.65 26.76 -36.07
C ARG A 28 -0.96 26.22 -37.34
N TYR A 29 -1.23 24.98 -37.72
CA TYR A 29 -0.54 24.26 -38.78
C TYR A 29 -1.46 23.85 -39.92
N TRP A 30 -2.74 23.58 -39.63
CA TRP A 30 -3.73 23.06 -40.58
C TRP A 30 -5.01 23.90 -40.57
N ASN A 31 -5.75 23.83 -41.68
CA ASN A 31 -7.11 24.35 -41.78
C ASN A 31 -8.11 23.18 -41.80
N TYR A 32 -9.12 23.22 -40.96
CA TYR A 32 -10.11 22.15 -40.85
C TYR A 32 -11.48 22.65 -40.37
N PRO A 33 -12.59 22.05 -40.83
CA PRO A 33 -13.92 22.47 -40.47
C PRO A 33 -14.34 21.94 -39.09
N LYS A 34 -15.18 22.70 -38.38
CA LYS A 34 -15.75 22.32 -37.08
C LYS A 34 -17.07 21.57 -37.28
N VAL A 35 -16.98 20.28 -37.54
CA VAL A 35 -18.11 19.40 -37.89
C VAL A 35 -18.21 18.18 -36.98
N GLU A 36 -19.33 17.46 -37.06
CA GLU A 36 -19.54 16.26 -36.25
C GLU A 36 -18.74 15.07 -36.77
N GLU A 37 -18.51 14.98 -38.08
CA GLU A 37 -17.76 13.92 -38.72
C GLU A 37 -16.27 13.92 -38.31
N PRO A 38 -15.64 12.73 -38.25
CA PRO A 38 -14.21 12.65 -38.03
C PRO A 38 -13.43 13.27 -39.20
N LEU A 39 -12.31 13.92 -38.88
CA LEU A 39 -11.46 14.60 -39.86
C LEU A 39 -10.29 13.72 -40.31
N LEU A 40 -9.78 12.89 -39.40
CA LEU A 40 -8.68 11.97 -39.66
C LEU A 40 -8.66 10.84 -38.60
N TRP A 41 -7.60 10.03 -38.59
CA TRP A 41 -7.47 8.88 -37.69
C TRP A 41 -6.22 8.96 -36.84
N ALA A 42 -6.30 8.52 -35.59
CA ALA A 42 -5.15 8.33 -34.72
C ALA A 42 -4.87 6.83 -34.55
N VAL A 43 -3.61 6.42 -34.72
CA VAL A 43 -3.14 5.03 -34.59
C VAL A 43 -2.10 4.93 -33.49
N GLY A 44 -2.28 3.99 -32.56
CA GLY A 44 -1.46 3.93 -31.34
C GLY A 44 -1.66 5.15 -30.45
N GLY A 45 -2.85 5.76 -30.53
CA GLY A 45 -3.29 6.86 -29.68
C GLY A 45 -2.79 8.26 -30.04
N ARG A 46 -1.60 8.39 -30.64
CA ARG A 46 -0.92 9.71 -30.80
C ARG A 46 -0.29 9.98 -32.17
N ARG A 47 -0.39 9.06 -33.12
CA ARG A 47 0.09 9.25 -34.51
C ARG A 47 -1.09 9.51 -35.42
N TYR A 48 -1.09 10.64 -36.09
CA TYR A 48 -2.21 11.18 -36.85
C TYR A 48 -2.05 10.87 -38.33
N TYR A 49 -3.04 10.19 -38.92
CA TYR A 49 -3.04 9.77 -40.29
C TYR A 49 -4.19 10.37 -41.07
N TYR A 50 -3.88 11.04 -42.17
CA TYR A 50 -4.85 11.59 -43.12
C TYR A 50 -4.69 10.90 -44.46
N ARG A 51 -5.79 10.35 -44.99
CA ARG A 51 -5.82 9.59 -46.26
C ARG A 51 -4.78 8.46 -46.38
N GLY A 52 -4.32 7.92 -45.25
CA GLY A 52 -3.37 6.80 -45.19
C GLY A 52 -1.92 7.21 -44.92
N GLU A 53 -1.62 8.50 -44.93
CA GLU A 53 -0.28 9.03 -44.68
C GLU A 53 -0.15 9.59 -43.26
N LEU A 54 1.03 9.40 -42.65
CA LEU A 54 1.35 9.98 -41.34
C LEU A 54 1.62 11.47 -41.50
N VAL A 55 0.77 12.30 -40.91
CA VAL A 55 0.82 13.77 -41.08
C VAL A 55 1.30 14.51 -39.84
N ALA A 56 1.10 13.94 -38.65
CA ALA A 56 1.65 14.46 -37.41
C ALA A 56 1.75 13.41 -36.31
N GLU A 57 2.47 13.74 -35.25
CA GLU A 57 2.56 12.97 -34.01
C GLU A 57 2.48 13.91 -32.79
N ALA A 58 1.92 13.40 -31.69
CA ALA A 58 1.95 14.08 -30.39
C ALA A 58 2.83 13.30 -29.41
N GLU A 59 3.83 13.98 -28.84
CA GLU A 59 4.78 13.40 -27.89
C GLU A 59 4.66 14.07 -26.52
N GLY A 60 4.86 13.29 -25.44
CA GLY A 60 4.70 13.79 -24.07
C GLY A 60 3.25 14.07 -23.70
N GLY A 61 3.01 15.12 -22.91
CA GLY A 61 1.73 15.48 -22.34
C GLY A 61 1.38 14.68 -21.08
N GLY A 62 1.02 15.39 -20.03
CA GLY A 62 0.67 14.86 -18.72
C GLY A 62 -0.41 15.71 -18.07
N LEU A 63 -0.69 15.45 -16.79
CA LEU A 63 -1.78 16.11 -16.07
C LEU A 63 -1.64 17.65 -16.05
N PHE A 64 -0.42 18.18 -16.05
CA PHE A 64 -0.14 19.62 -16.00
C PHE A 64 0.57 20.14 -17.25
N SER A 65 1.17 19.26 -18.06
CA SER A 65 1.89 19.61 -19.29
C SER A 65 1.11 19.32 -20.58
N GLN A 66 1.28 20.21 -21.56
CA GLN A 66 0.81 19.97 -22.93
C GLN A 66 1.81 19.09 -23.69
N PRO A 67 1.33 18.28 -24.67
CA PRO A 67 2.20 17.51 -25.54
C PRO A 67 2.86 18.43 -26.57
N GLN A 68 4.00 17.98 -27.11
CA GLN A 68 4.63 18.62 -28.25
C GLN A 68 4.10 17.99 -29.54
N LEU A 69 3.80 18.82 -30.53
CA LEU A 69 3.36 18.38 -31.84
C LEU A 69 4.55 18.31 -32.79
N LYS A 70 4.75 17.14 -33.40
CA LYS A 70 5.65 16.93 -34.52
C LYS A 70 4.83 16.92 -35.80
N ILE A 71 4.93 17.97 -36.59
CA ILE A 71 4.20 18.12 -37.85
C ILE A 71 5.08 17.60 -38.99
N HIS A 72 4.62 16.56 -39.68
CA HIS A 72 5.33 16.00 -40.84
C HIS A 72 4.89 16.67 -42.14
N GLN A 73 3.63 17.10 -42.20
CA GLN A 73 3.04 17.78 -43.35
C GLN A 73 2.33 19.07 -42.88
N PRO A 74 2.93 20.26 -43.10
CA PRO A 74 2.30 21.53 -42.76
C PRO A 74 1.24 21.93 -43.80
N ALA A 75 0.34 22.85 -43.43
CA ALA A 75 -0.64 23.49 -44.33
C ALA A 75 -1.66 22.55 -45.00
N ILE A 76 -2.01 21.43 -44.36
CA ILE A 76 -3.09 20.55 -44.83
C ILE A 76 -4.44 21.26 -44.68
N GLN A 77 -5.26 21.15 -45.72
CA GLN A 77 -6.69 21.43 -45.64
C GLN A 77 -7.46 20.12 -45.44
N LEU A 78 -7.89 19.85 -44.21
CA LEU A 78 -8.61 18.63 -43.89
C LEU A 78 -10.05 18.74 -44.37
N VAL A 79 -10.50 17.69 -45.06
CA VAL A 79 -11.89 17.49 -45.45
C VAL A 79 -12.46 16.37 -44.59
N PRO A 80 -13.72 16.48 -44.11
CA PRO A 80 -14.32 15.43 -43.30
C PRO A 80 -14.32 14.08 -44.00
N VAL A 81 -14.16 13.01 -43.23
CA VAL A 81 -14.24 11.65 -43.75
C VAL A 81 -15.66 11.39 -44.25
N ASP A 82 -15.77 10.85 -45.46
CA ASP A 82 -17.05 10.34 -45.98
C ASP A 82 -17.44 9.06 -45.22
N VAL A 83 -18.10 9.25 -44.08
CA VAL A 83 -18.52 8.18 -43.17
C VAL A 83 -19.41 7.18 -43.89
N LYS A 84 -20.35 7.64 -44.74
CA LYS A 84 -21.26 6.75 -45.47
C LYS A 84 -20.51 5.81 -46.40
N LYS A 85 -19.57 6.35 -47.19
CA LYS A 85 -18.74 5.53 -48.09
C LYS A 85 -17.82 4.59 -47.32
N MET A 86 -17.26 5.04 -46.20
CA MET A 86 -16.45 4.20 -45.31
C MET A 86 -17.26 3.02 -44.77
N LEU A 87 -18.46 3.26 -44.23
CA LEU A 87 -19.33 2.22 -43.71
C LEU A 87 -19.71 1.22 -44.81
N LYS A 88 -20.11 1.70 -45.99
CA LYS A 88 -20.44 0.84 -47.14
C LYS A 88 -19.28 -0.08 -47.53
N LYS A 89 -18.03 0.39 -47.47
CA LYS A 89 -16.85 -0.42 -47.77
C LYS A 89 -16.56 -1.51 -46.72
N ASN A 90 -16.95 -1.27 -45.46
CA ASN A 90 -16.69 -2.20 -44.36
C ASN A 90 -17.91 -3.06 -43.98
N ALA A 91 -19.05 -2.89 -44.68
CA ALA A 91 -20.32 -3.53 -44.33
C ALA A 91 -20.22 -5.06 -44.24
N GLY A 92 -19.57 -5.72 -45.20
CA GLY A 92 -19.44 -7.19 -45.20
C GLY A 92 -18.61 -7.73 -44.03
N LEU A 93 -17.55 -7.01 -43.60
CA LEU A 93 -16.79 -7.37 -42.41
C LEU A 93 -17.64 -7.20 -41.15
N MET A 94 -18.30 -6.05 -41.03
CA MET A 94 -19.12 -5.73 -39.86
C MET A 94 -20.30 -6.68 -39.72
N GLU A 95 -20.93 -7.10 -40.82
CA GLU A 95 -22.02 -8.07 -40.79
C GLU A 95 -21.62 -9.38 -40.12
N GLY A 96 -20.47 -9.95 -40.48
CA GLY A 96 -19.95 -11.17 -39.85
C GLY A 96 -19.70 -11.01 -38.35
N LEU A 97 -19.02 -9.94 -37.94
CA LEU A 97 -18.72 -9.64 -36.53
C LEU A 97 -19.99 -9.44 -35.70
N ILE A 98 -20.98 -8.74 -36.27
CA ILE A 98 -22.27 -8.49 -35.62
C ILE A 98 -23.01 -9.80 -35.42
N GLN A 99 -23.12 -10.65 -36.46
CA GLN A 99 -23.82 -11.93 -36.35
C GLN A 99 -23.15 -12.87 -35.34
N GLU A 100 -21.81 -12.89 -35.30
CA GLU A 100 -21.07 -13.66 -34.30
C GLU A 100 -21.40 -13.18 -32.88
N SER A 101 -21.39 -11.88 -32.62
CA SER A 101 -21.72 -11.31 -31.31
C SER A 101 -23.18 -11.54 -30.91
N LEU A 102 -24.14 -11.39 -31.84
CA LEU A 102 -25.56 -11.66 -31.57
C LEU A 102 -25.79 -13.15 -31.24
N SER A 103 -25.20 -14.05 -32.03
CA SER A 103 -25.24 -15.49 -31.79
C SER A 103 -24.62 -15.87 -30.44
N PHE A 104 -23.48 -15.28 -30.11
CA PHE A 104 -22.82 -15.47 -28.82
C PHE A 104 -23.72 -15.03 -27.64
N ILE A 105 -24.35 -13.86 -27.73
CA ILE A 105 -25.27 -13.34 -26.69
C ILE A 105 -26.43 -14.32 -26.50
N TYR A 106 -27.09 -14.71 -27.59
CA TYR A 106 -28.24 -15.62 -27.56
C TYR A 106 -27.86 -16.97 -26.93
N GLN A 107 -26.80 -17.60 -27.42
CA GLN A 107 -26.35 -18.91 -26.93
C GLN A 107 -25.92 -18.86 -25.46
N THR A 108 -25.24 -17.78 -25.05
CA THR A 108 -24.83 -17.58 -23.67
C THR A 108 -26.04 -17.38 -22.77
N TYR A 109 -26.97 -16.50 -23.15
CA TYR A 109 -28.21 -16.31 -22.38
C TYR A 109 -29.00 -17.61 -22.26
N ALA A 110 -29.23 -18.33 -23.37
CA ALA A 110 -29.97 -19.58 -23.38
C ALA A 110 -29.36 -20.64 -22.44
N ARG A 111 -28.04 -20.69 -22.35
CA ARG A 111 -27.29 -21.61 -21.47
C ARG A 111 -27.41 -21.24 -19.98
N TYR A 112 -27.44 -19.94 -19.67
CA TYR A 112 -27.32 -19.45 -18.29
C TYR A 112 -28.63 -18.98 -17.66
N GLN A 113 -29.67 -18.65 -18.44
CA GLN A 113 -30.94 -18.09 -17.94
C GLN A 113 -31.59 -18.93 -16.82
N LYS A 114 -31.44 -20.26 -16.84
CA LYS A 114 -31.96 -21.17 -15.80
C LYS A 114 -31.00 -21.37 -14.60
N ARG A 115 -29.80 -20.81 -14.66
CA ARG A 115 -28.69 -21.01 -13.69
C ARG A 115 -28.34 -19.75 -12.90
N VAL A 116 -28.84 -18.60 -13.35
CA VAL A 116 -28.60 -17.28 -12.75
C VAL A 116 -29.91 -16.70 -12.26
N ASP A 117 -29.83 -15.82 -11.27
CA ASP A 117 -30.98 -15.13 -10.70
C ASP A 117 -31.33 -13.86 -11.48
N VAL A 118 -30.34 -13.29 -12.18
CA VAL A 118 -30.48 -12.06 -12.95
C VAL A 118 -29.44 -12.01 -14.08
N THR A 119 -29.87 -11.47 -15.21
CA THR A 119 -28.98 -11.08 -16.31
C THR A 119 -28.87 -9.56 -16.34
N ALA A 120 -27.66 -9.03 -16.47
CA ALA A 120 -27.43 -7.60 -16.53
C ALA A 120 -26.42 -7.22 -17.63
N VAL A 121 -26.54 -5.99 -18.14
CA VAL A 121 -25.52 -5.35 -18.98
C VAL A 121 -24.76 -4.35 -18.13
N ALA A 122 -23.43 -4.53 -18.01
CA ALA A 122 -22.58 -3.59 -17.32
C ALA A 122 -22.34 -2.35 -18.20
N PHE A 123 -22.96 -1.25 -17.83
CA PHE A 123 -22.95 -0.03 -18.63
C PHE A 123 -22.03 1.03 -18.00
N SER A 124 -21.16 1.66 -18.79
CA SER A 124 -20.24 2.69 -18.31
C SER A 124 -20.39 4.04 -19.01
N GLY A 125 -21.28 4.16 -20.00
CA GLY A 125 -21.37 5.35 -20.86
C GLY A 125 -20.17 5.52 -21.81
N GLY A 126 -19.31 4.51 -21.92
CA GLY A 126 -18.20 4.46 -22.88
C GLY A 126 -18.59 3.75 -24.18
N LYS A 127 -17.75 3.91 -25.22
CA LYS A 127 -17.96 3.38 -26.57
C LYS A 127 -18.28 1.87 -26.59
N ASP A 128 -17.49 1.10 -25.86
CA ASP A 128 -17.59 -0.37 -25.84
C ASP A 128 -18.89 -0.84 -25.14
N SER A 129 -19.29 -0.15 -24.06
CA SER A 129 -20.53 -0.46 -23.33
C SER A 129 -21.80 -0.07 -24.09
N LEU A 130 -21.73 0.95 -24.96
CA LEU A 130 -22.83 1.36 -25.83
C LEU A 130 -23.08 0.33 -26.93
N VAL A 131 -22.01 -0.15 -27.58
CA VAL A 131 -22.10 -1.23 -28.58
C VAL A 131 -22.61 -2.51 -27.94
N THR A 132 -22.08 -2.88 -26.76
CA THR A 132 -22.54 -4.07 -26.04
C THR A 132 -24.03 -3.98 -25.70
N LEU A 133 -24.50 -2.82 -25.21
CA LEU A 133 -25.91 -2.63 -24.91
C LEU A 133 -26.80 -2.72 -26.15
N ASP A 134 -26.40 -2.10 -27.28
CA ASP A 134 -27.15 -2.19 -28.53
C ASP A 134 -27.21 -3.63 -29.07
N LEU A 135 -26.12 -4.40 -28.97
CA LEU A 135 -26.11 -5.81 -29.38
C LEU A 135 -27.02 -6.67 -28.48
N VAL A 136 -26.98 -6.46 -27.17
CA VAL A 136 -27.81 -7.24 -26.22
C VAL A 136 -29.29 -6.93 -26.40
N GLN A 137 -29.68 -5.67 -26.49
CA GLN A 137 -31.11 -5.30 -26.68
C GLN A 137 -31.67 -5.72 -28.04
N ARG A 138 -30.81 -5.96 -29.04
CA ARG A 138 -31.21 -6.55 -30.32
C ARG A 138 -31.42 -8.06 -30.27
N THR A 139 -30.93 -8.71 -29.22
CA THR A 139 -30.91 -10.18 -29.09
C THR A 139 -31.89 -10.68 -28.04
N LEU A 140 -32.06 -9.93 -26.95
CA LEU A 140 -32.86 -10.29 -25.78
C LEU A 140 -34.01 -9.30 -25.59
N ASP A 141 -35.12 -9.81 -25.07
CA ASP A 141 -36.27 -8.97 -24.74
C ASP A 141 -35.97 -8.04 -23.55
N PRO A 142 -36.59 -6.84 -23.46
CA PRO A 142 -36.29 -5.86 -22.42
C PRO A 142 -36.48 -6.32 -20.97
N ASP A 143 -37.32 -7.32 -20.73
CA ASP A 143 -37.61 -7.92 -19.42
C ASP A 143 -36.64 -9.05 -19.05
N GLN A 144 -35.85 -9.55 -20.01
CA GLN A 144 -34.87 -10.63 -19.80
C GLN A 144 -33.57 -10.15 -19.14
N PHE A 145 -33.30 -8.84 -19.13
CA PHE A 145 -32.11 -8.27 -18.54
C PHE A 145 -32.33 -6.86 -17.99
N VAL A 146 -31.41 -6.41 -17.12
CA VAL A 146 -31.36 -5.02 -16.64
C VAL A 146 -30.07 -4.34 -17.06
N VAL A 147 -30.08 -3.01 -17.17
CA VAL A 147 -28.88 -2.22 -17.47
C VAL A 147 -28.36 -1.60 -16.18
N VAL A 148 -27.12 -1.87 -15.81
CA VAL A 148 -26.52 -1.36 -14.57
C VAL A 148 -25.39 -0.39 -14.87
N PHE A 149 -25.58 0.88 -14.53
CA PHE A 149 -24.52 1.88 -14.47
C PHE A 149 -23.90 1.88 -13.07
N SER A 150 -22.63 1.49 -12.96
CA SER A 150 -21.87 1.60 -11.71
C SER A 150 -21.29 3.01 -11.58
N ASP A 151 -21.95 3.86 -10.81
CA ASP A 151 -21.53 5.24 -10.52
C ASP A 151 -20.55 5.23 -9.34
N THR A 152 -19.27 5.41 -9.64
CA THR A 152 -18.20 5.45 -8.63
C THR A 152 -18.13 6.79 -7.91
N GLY A 153 -18.88 7.81 -8.35
CA GLY A 153 -18.75 9.20 -7.90
C GLY A 153 -17.44 9.87 -8.32
N MET A 154 -16.66 9.24 -9.20
CA MET A 154 -15.36 9.73 -9.68
C MET A 154 -15.32 9.83 -11.22
N GLU A 155 -16.45 9.68 -11.89
CA GLU A 155 -16.62 9.82 -13.33
C GLU A 155 -16.51 11.27 -13.77
N ILE A 156 -16.07 11.50 -15.01
CA ILE A 156 -16.15 12.81 -15.65
C ILE A 156 -17.59 13.15 -16.03
N SER A 157 -17.94 14.43 -16.06
CA SER A 157 -19.29 14.92 -16.39
C SER A 157 -19.86 14.37 -17.69
N ASP A 158 -19.02 14.19 -18.72
CA ASP A 158 -19.43 13.61 -20.01
C ASP A 158 -19.90 12.15 -19.90
N THR A 159 -19.44 11.40 -18.90
CA THR A 159 -19.95 10.06 -18.61
C THR A 159 -21.40 10.12 -18.18
N HIS A 160 -21.74 11.02 -17.25
CA HIS A 160 -23.11 11.20 -16.80
C HIS A 160 -24.02 11.71 -17.93
N ARG A 161 -23.51 12.61 -18.79
CA ARG A 161 -24.22 13.03 -20.01
C ARG A 161 -24.50 11.86 -20.94
N ALA A 162 -23.50 11.02 -21.23
CA ALA A 162 -23.66 9.84 -22.07
C ALA A 162 -24.66 8.84 -21.49
N VAL A 163 -24.64 8.62 -20.16
CA VAL A 163 -25.60 7.75 -19.48
C VAL A 163 -27.03 8.30 -19.58
N LYS A 164 -27.21 9.61 -19.36
CA LYS A 164 -28.52 10.26 -19.51
C LYS A 164 -29.04 10.13 -20.95
N ALA A 165 -28.19 10.34 -21.95
CA ALA A 165 -28.55 10.20 -23.35
C ALA A 165 -28.90 8.75 -23.72
N ALA A 166 -28.17 7.76 -23.17
CA ALA A 166 -28.47 6.34 -23.38
C ALA A 166 -29.86 5.97 -22.84
N LYS A 167 -30.20 6.42 -21.62
CA LYS A 167 -31.53 6.21 -21.03
C LYS A 167 -32.64 6.80 -21.91
N ALA A 168 -32.41 7.99 -22.47
CA ALA A 168 -33.38 8.63 -23.37
C ALA A 168 -33.54 7.89 -24.71
N ARG A 169 -32.46 7.28 -25.22
CA ARG A 169 -32.50 6.51 -26.48
C ARG A 169 -33.18 5.14 -26.33
N TRP A 170 -33.01 4.48 -25.18
CA TRP A 170 -33.62 3.18 -24.90
C TRP A 170 -34.59 3.26 -23.70
N PRO A 171 -35.71 3.99 -23.84
CA PRO A 171 -36.66 4.19 -22.72
C PRO A 171 -37.41 2.91 -22.33
N HIS A 172 -37.43 1.91 -23.20
CA HIS A 172 -38.03 0.60 -22.93
C HIS A 172 -37.13 -0.32 -22.08
N LEU A 173 -35.87 0.04 -21.84
CA LEU A 173 -34.94 -0.76 -21.04
C LEU A 173 -34.94 -0.29 -19.58
N THR A 174 -34.78 -1.24 -18.66
CA THR A 174 -34.72 -0.96 -17.22
C THR A 174 -33.30 -0.58 -16.80
N PHE A 175 -33.04 0.72 -16.65
CA PHE A 175 -31.75 1.23 -16.17
C PHE A 175 -31.73 1.42 -14.65
N HIS A 176 -30.70 0.87 -14.01
CA HIS A 176 -30.39 1.12 -12.61
C HIS A 176 -29.01 1.76 -12.44
N THR A 177 -28.88 2.57 -11.39
CA THR A 177 -27.60 3.13 -10.95
C THR A 177 -27.16 2.46 -9.67
N ALA A 178 -26.01 1.79 -9.69
CA ALA A 178 -25.36 1.23 -8.51
C ALA A 178 -24.34 2.24 -7.98
N LYS A 179 -24.48 2.65 -6.72
CA LYS A 179 -23.60 3.62 -6.07
C LYS A 179 -23.23 3.17 -4.66
N SER A 180 -21.96 3.39 -4.28
CA SER A 180 -21.48 3.15 -2.92
C SER A 180 -22.23 4.02 -1.91
N VAL A 181 -22.44 3.48 -0.70
CA VAL A 181 -22.94 4.27 0.44
C VAL A 181 -21.90 5.28 0.92
N LYS A 182 -20.63 5.09 0.57
CA LYS A 182 -19.54 6.00 0.95
C LYS A 182 -19.18 6.94 -0.19
N ASP A 183 -18.99 8.20 0.16
CA ASP A 183 -18.43 9.20 -0.74
C ASP A 183 -16.96 8.88 -1.07
N PRO A 184 -16.51 9.02 -2.34
CA PRO A 184 -15.12 8.80 -2.71
C PRO A 184 -14.12 9.59 -1.87
N ARG A 185 -14.42 10.83 -1.49
CA ARG A 185 -13.54 11.68 -0.68
C ARG A 185 -13.30 11.07 0.70
N ALA A 186 -14.35 10.52 1.32
CA ALA A 186 -14.25 9.81 2.58
C ALA A 186 -13.37 8.56 2.45
N THR A 187 -13.61 7.74 1.42
CA THR A 187 -12.81 6.52 1.22
C THR A 187 -11.33 6.81 0.88
N TRP A 188 -11.04 7.90 0.16
CA TRP A 188 -9.67 8.35 -0.08
C TRP A 188 -8.96 8.80 1.20
N HIS A 189 -9.67 9.44 2.12
CA HIS A 189 -9.14 9.79 3.43
C HIS A 189 -8.87 8.54 4.30
N GLU A 190 -9.82 7.60 4.32
CA GLU A 190 -9.77 6.42 5.19
C GLU A 190 -8.86 5.29 4.72
N MET A 191 -8.74 5.13 3.39
CA MET A 191 -8.00 4.04 2.74
C MET A 191 -6.77 4.54 1.97
N GLY A 192 -6.60 5.86 1.82
CA GLY A 192 -5.58 6.50 0.99
C GLY A 192 -5.90 6.45 -0.50
N PRO A 193 -5.18 7.24 -1.33
CA PRO A 193 -5.34 7.21 -2.79
C PRO A 193 -5.20 5.78 -3.33
N PRO A 194 -6.08 5.33 -4.25
CA PRO A 194 -5.97 4.02 -4.87
C PRO A 194 -4.66 3.94 -5.67
N SER A 195 -4.05 2.76 -5.71
CA SER A 195 -2.79 2.55 -6.43
C SER A 195 -2.88 1.31 -7.33
N ARG A 196 -1.87 1.09 -8.16
CA ARG A 196 -1.78 -0.13 -8.99
C ARG A 196 -1.72 -1.40 -8.15
N ILE A 197 -1.22 -1.28 -6.91
CA ILE A 197 -1.10 -2.34 -5.89
C ILE A 197 -2.41 -2.45 -5.08
N HIS A 198 -2.94 -1.31 -4.62
CA HIS A 198 -4.12 -1.24 -3.74
C HIS A 198 -5.34 -0.73 -4.50
N ARG A 199 -6.00 -1.63 -5.24
CA ARG A 199 -7.16 -1.33 -6.10
C ARG A 199 -8.51 -1.45 -5.37
N TRP A 200 -8.56 -1.05 -4.11
CA TRP A 200 -9.76 -1.16 -3.28
C TRP A 200 -10.97 -0.42 -3.90
N CYS A 201 -10.74 0.65 -4.68
CA CYS A 201 -11.80 1.46 -5.27
C CYS A 201 -12.69 0.67 -6.27
N CYS A 202 -12.13 -0.28 -7.03
CA CYS A 202 -12.91 -1.12 -7.94
C CYS A 202 -13.85 -2.09 -7.20
N SER A 203 -13.46 -2.51 -6.00
CA SER A 203 -14.33 -3.31 -5.15
C SER A 203 -15.40 -2.41 -4.52
N VAL A 204 -14.98 -1.39 -3.77
CA VAL A 204 -15.84 -0.54 -2.93
C VAL A 204 -16.82 0.30 -3.73
N HIS A 205 -16.39 0.88 -4.85
CA HIS A 205 -17.22 1.82 -5.62
C HIS A 205 -17.86 1.24 -6.88
N LYS A 206 -17.50 0.00 -7.28
CA LYS A 206 -18.03 -0.61 -8.51
C LYS A 206 -18.67 -1.97 -8.28
N SER A 207 -17.90 -2.94 -7.80
CA SER A 207 -18.38 -4.32 -7.69
C SER A 207 -19.38 -4.50 -6.55
N VAL A 208 -19.06 -3.98 -5.36
CA VAL A 208 -19.89 -4.09 -4.16
C VAL A 208 -21.27 -3.43 -4.36
N PRO A 209 -21.36 -2.16 -4.82
CA PRO A 209 -22.66 -1.52 -5.03
C PRO A 209 -23.52 -2.24 -6.08
N THR A 210 -22.89 -2.78 -7.12
CA THR A 210 -23.58 -3.52 -8.19
C THR A 210 -24.21 -4.79 -7.63
N LEU A 211 -23.45 -5.59 -6.87
CA LEU A 211 -23.97 -6.83 -6.28
C LEU A 211 -25.08 -6.57 -5.26
N LEU A 212 -24.93 -5.54 -4.41
CA LEU A 212 -25.97 -5.14 -3.45
C LEU A 212 -27.24 -4.64 -4.15
N LEU A 213 -27.10 -3.90 -5.25
CA LEU A 213 -28.23 -3.52 -6.09
C LEU A 213 -28.95 -4.76 -6.65
N LEU A 214 -28.21 -5.70 -7.26
CA LEU A 214 -28.82 -6.90 -7.85
C LEU A 214 -29.51 -7.79 -6.80
N ARG A 215 -28.95 -7.89 -5.58
CA ARG A 215 -29.62 -8.54 -4.43
C ARG A 215 -30.99 -7.90 -4.13
N ARG A 216 -31.05 -6.57 -4.08
CA ARG A 216 -32.30 -5.83 -3.85
C ARG A 216 -33.32 -6.06 -4.97
N LEU A 217 -32.89 -6.02 -6.24
CA LEU A 217 -33.78 -6.21 -7.38
C LEU A 217 -34.38 -7.61 -7.46
N THR A 218 -33.63 -8.63 -7.02
CA THR A 218 -34.06 -10.03 -7.03
C THR A 218 -34.73 -10.47 -5.74
N GLY A 219 -34.68 -9.66 -4.68
CA GLY A 219 -35.13 -10.06 -3.34
C GLY A 219 -34.29 -11.16 -2.69
N LYS A 220 -33.12 -11.49 -3.24
CA LYS A 220 -32.25 -12.57 -2.75
C LYS A 220 -31.08 -12.02 -1.94
N THR A 221 -30.76 -12.70 -0.85
CA THR A 221 -29.61 -12.38 0.03
C THR A 221 -28.27 -12.69 -0.64
N SER A 222 -28.27 -13.56 -1.64
CA SER A 222 -27.12 -13.91 -2.48
C SER A 222 -27.58 -14.07 -3.92
N VAL A 223 -26.83 -13.47 -4.86
CA VAL A 223 -27.22 -13.38 -6.28
C VAL A 223 -26.16 -14.03 -7.16
N LYS A 224 -26.58 -14.97 -8.01
CA LYS A 224 -25.85 -15.43 -9.18
C LYS A 224 -26.22 -14.56 -10.36
N ALA A 225 -25.26 -13.83 -10.92
CA ALA A 225 -25.50 -12.89 -12.00
C ALA A 225 -24.74 -13.30 -13.27
N LEU A 226 -25.43 -13.26 -14.42
CA LEU A 226 -24.80 -13.18 -15.73
C LEU A 226 -24.64 -11.71 -16.10
N ILE A 227 -23.42 -11.26 -16.36
CA ILE A 227 -23.13 -9.88 -16.71
C ILE A 227 -22.49 -9.81 -18.10
N PHE A 228 -23.20 -9.23 -19.06
CA PHE A 228 -22.62 -8.85 -20.34
C PHE A 228 -21.77 -7.58 -20.18
N ASP A 229 -20.51 -7.60 -20.61
CA ASP A 229 -19.61 -6.44 -20.56
C ASP A 229 -18.84 -6.22 -21.87
N GLY A 230 -18.33 -5.00 -22.03
CA GLY A 230 -17.64 -4.55 -23.25
C GLY A 230 -16.12 -4.70 -23.19
N VAL A 231 -15.61 -5.76 -22.57
CA VAL A 231 -14.15 -6.00 -22.53
C VAL A 231 -13.67 -6.50 -23.90
N ARG A 232 -12.47 -6.06 -24.31
CA ARG A 232 -11.82 -6.47 -25.58
C ARG A 232 -10.37 -6.89 -25.36
N HIS A 233 -9.87 -7.81 -26.18
CA HIS A 233 -8.49 -8.28 -26.14
C HIS A 233 -7.46 -7.17 -26.39
N GLU A 234 -7.76 -6.26 -27.31
CA GLU A 234 -6.87 -5.15 -27.70
C GLU A 234 -6.63 -4.13 -26.56
N GLU A 235 -7.49 -4.09 -25.53
CA GLU A 235 -7.40 -3.04 -24.49
C GLU A 235 -6.14 -3.12 -23.62
N SER A 236 -5.51 -4.30 -23.50
CA SER A 236 -4.23 -4.48 -22.79
C SER A 236 -3.68 -5.89 -22.97
N LEU A 237 -2.36 -6.07 -22.80
CA LEU A 237 -1.71 -7.38 -22.76
C LEU A 237 -2.34 -8.37 -21.77
N ASN A 238 -2.82 -7.91 -20.61
CA ASN A 238 -3.47 -8.81 -19.65
C ASN A 238 -4.86 -9.26 -20.11
N ARG A 239 -5.54 -8.49 -20.98
CA ARG A 239 -6.88 -8.82 -21.49
C ARG A 239 -6.83 -9.67 -22.75
N SER A 240 -5.69 -9.76 -23.43
CA SER A 240 -5.54 -10.61 -24.61
C SER A 240 -5.68 -12.10 -24.29
N THR A 241 -5.56 -12.50 -23.02
CA THR A 241 -5.70 -13.89 -22.56
C THR A 241 -7.07 -14.22 -21.97
N TYR A 242 -8.01 -13.27 -21.93
CA TYR A 242 -9.31 -13.48 -21.28
C TYR A 242 -10.20 -14.41 -22.11
N ALA A 243 -10.90 -15.33 -21.47
CA ALA A 243 -11.95 -16.09 -22.15
C ALA A 243 -13.19 -15.20 -22.37
N ALA A 244 -13.92 -15.45 -23.46
CA ALA A 244 -15.16 -14.73 -23.77
C ALA A 244 -16.24 -14.88 -22.68
N VAL A 245 -16.20 -16.00 -21.93
CA VAL A 245 -17.00 -16.20 -20.71
C VAL A 245 -16.07 -16.53 -19.56
N THR A 246 -16.12 -15.73 -18.50
CA THR A 246 -15.28 -15.90 -17.31
C THR A 246 -16.15 -16.00 -16.06
N LEU A 247 -16.01 -17.10 -15.31
CA LEU A 247 -16.68 -17.33 -14.03
C LEU A 247 -15.82 -16.85 -12.86
N GLY A 248 -16.42 -16.13 -11.91
CA GLY A 248 -15.81 -15.91 -10.59
C GLY A 248 -14.67 -14.89 -10.53
N GLN A 249 -14.28 -14.27 -11.66
CA GLN A 249 -13.11 -13.39 -11.72
C GLN A 249 -13.27 -12.11 -10.89
N LYS A 250 -14.44 -11.45 -10.96
CA LYS A 250 -14.73 -10.22 -10.18
C LYS A 250 -15.37 -10.54 -8.82
N HIS A 251 -16.20 -11.57 -8.78
CA HIS A 251 -16.84 -12.10 -7.58
C HIS A 251 -17.31 -13.52 -7.87
N LYS A 252 -17.26 -14.42 -6.88
CA LYS A 252 -17.51 -15.87 -7.05
C LYS A 252 -18.87 -16.22 -7.67
N LEU A 253 -19.89 -15.38 -7.46
CA LEU A 253 -21.25 -15.58 -7.98
C LEU A 253 -21.54 -14.80 -9.28
N GLN A 254 -20.52 -14.19 -9.87
CA GLN A 254 -20.66 -13.41 -11.09
C GLN A 254 -20.01 -14.14 -12.27
N THR A 255 -20.76 -14.30 -13.35
CA THR A 255 -20.25 -14.74 -14.65
C THR A 255 -20.20 -13.53 -15.58
N ASN A 256 -19.04 -13.23 -16.15
CA ASN A 256 -18.89 -12.19 -17.15
C ASN A 256 -18.88 -12.82 -18.55
N ALA A 257 -19.65 -12.25 -19.47
CA ALA A 257 -19.66 -12.60 -20.88
C ALA A 257 -19.32 -11.36 -21.70
N SER A 258 -18.37 -11.45 -22.63
CA SER A 258 -17.85 -10.31 -23.38
C SER A 258 -18.12 -10.50 -24.89
N PRO A 259 -19.28 -10.06 -25.41
CA PRO A 259 -19.70 -10.34 -26.79
C PRO A 259 -18.81 -9.74 -27.88
N ILE A 260 -18.05 -8.70 -27.52
CA ILE A 260 -17.15 -7.97 -28.42
C ILE A 260 -15.67 -8.23 -28.11
N ILE A 261 -15.36 -9.34 -27.42
CA ILE A 261 -13.99 -9.61 -26.93
C ILE A 261 -12.93 -9.56 -28.03
N SER A 262 -13.29 -10.02 -29.24
CA SER A 262 -12.42 -10.06 -30.42
C SER A 262 -12.41 -8.77 -31.24
N TRP A 263 -13.27 -7.80 -30.91
CA TRP A 263 -13.38 -6.57 -31.70
C TRP A 263 -12.20 -5.63 -31.42
N ASN A 264 -11.71 -4.95 -32.45
CA ASN A 264 -10.79 -3.82 -32.32
C ASN A 264 -11.56 -2.50 -32.14
N ALA A 265 -10.85 -1.42 -31.78
CA ALA A 265 -11.50 -0.13 -31.56
C ALA A 265 -12.11 0.46 -32.83
N GLY A 266 -11.50 0.22 -34.00
CA GLY A 266 -12.01 0.67 -35.29
C GLY A 266 -13.39 0.09 -35.58
N GLU A 267 -13.57 -1.21 -35.39
CA GLU A 267 -14.85 -1.93 -35.52
C GLU A 267 -15.92 -1.39 -34.57
N VAL A 268 -15.54 -1.08 -33.33
CA VAL A 268 -16.44 -0.43 -32.36
C VAL A 268 -16.91 0.93 -32.89
N PHE A 269 -16.02 1.77 -33.42
CA PHE A 269 -16.40 3.07 -33.99
C PHE A 269 -17.23 2.93 -35.27
N LEU A 270 -16.89 1.99 -36.16
CA LEU A 270 -17.70 1.69 -37.35
C LEU A 270 -19.13 1.34 -36.96
N TYR A 271 -19.31 0.48 -35.95
CA TYR A 271 -20.64 0.13 -35.46
C TYR A 271 -21.39 1.32 -34.86
N LEU A 272 -20.72 2.15 -34.03
CA LEU A 272 -21.33 3.36 -33.47
C LEU A 272 -21.85 4.30 -34.56
N PHE A 273 -21.06 4.49 -35.63
CA PHE A 273 -21.45 5.34 -36.76
C PHE A 273 -22.59 4.75 -37.57
N ASP A 274 -22.53 3.45 -37.89
CA ASP A 274 -23.57 2.75 -38.65
C ASP A 274 -24.93 2.77 -37.95
N ARG A 275 -24.92 2.56 -36.64
CA ARG A 275 -26.13 2.52 -35.82
C ARG A 275 -26.57 3.89 -35.30
N HIS A 276 -25.87 4.95 -35.68
CA HIS A 276 -26.07 6.32 -35.19
C HIS A 276 -26.21 6.36 -33.66
N LEU A 277 -25.32 5.65 -32.97
CA LEU A 277 -25.28 5.62 -31.52
C LEU A 277 -24.58 6.87 -30.99
N LEU A 278 -25.01 7.32 -29.81
CA LEU A 278 -24.39 8.47 -29.15
C LEU A 278 -22.90 8.20 -28.90
N LEU A 279 -22.09 9.24 -29.03
CA LEU A 279 -20.67 9.19 -28.67
C LEU A 279 -20.44 10.06 -27.43
N ASN A 280 -19.81 9.48 -26.41
CA ASN A 280 -19.37 10.24 -25.26
C ASN A 280 -18.33 11.29 -25.69
N ARG A 281 -18.58 12.57 -25.38
CA ARG A 281 -17.76 13.69 -25.89
C ARG A 281 -16.29 13.60 -25.49
N ALA A 282 -15.95 12.89 -24.41
CA ALA A 282 -14.55 12.64 -24.04
C ALA A 282 -13.75 11.99 -25.18
N TYR A 283 -14.37 11.12 -25.99
CA TYR A 283 -13.72 10.53 -27.17
C TYR A 283 -13.43 11.57 -28.26
N ARG A 284 -14.22 12.66 -28.34
CA ARG A 284 -13.98 13.77 -29.28
C ARG A 284 -12.76 14.61 -28.90
N TYR A 285 -12.40 14.64 -27.62
CA TYR A 285 -11.14 15.22 -27.12
C TYR A 285 -9.94 14.25 -27.20
N GLY A 286 -10.11 13.06 -27.77
CA GLY A 286 -9.04 12.08 -27.94
C GLY A 286 -8.91 11.07 -26.79
N CYS A 287 -9.88 10.97 -25.86
CA CYS A 287 -9.83 9.93 -24.83
C CYS A 287 -9.94 8.56 -25.49
N VAL A 288 -9.05 7.66 -25.12
CA VAL A 288 -9.05 6.28 -25.62
C VAL A 288 -10.04 5.39 -24.84
N ARG A 289 -10.12 5.60 -23.53
CA ARG A 289 -11.08 4.96 -22.62
C ARG A 289 -11.63 5.95 -21.62
N VAL A 290 -12.95 5.90 -21.43
CA VAL A 290 -13.67 6.70 -20.43
C VAL A 290 -13.94 5.86 -19.18
N GLY A 291 -13.79 6.48 -18.01
CA GLY A 291 -13.99 5.87 -16.69
C GLY A 291 -13.66 6.90 -15.61
N CYS A 292 -13.28 6.46 -14.41
CA CYS A 292 -12.91 7.39 -13.32
C CYS A 292 -11.85 8.40 -13.77
N ALA A 293 -12.02 9.66 -13.38
CA ALA A 293 -11.21 10.80 -13.83
C ALA A 293 -9.75 10.68 -13.36
N VAL A 294 -9.53 10.42 -12.06
CA VAL A 294 -8.21 10.20 -11.48
C VAL A 294 -8.03 8.71 -11.17
N CYS A 295 -7.34 7.98 -12.06
CA CYS A 295 -7.18 6.53 -11.95
C CYS A 295 -5.70 6.12 -11.99
N PRO A 296 -5.20 5.26 -11.08
CA PRO A 296 -3.82 4.81 -11.11
C PRO A 296 -3.48 3.92 -12.32
N MET A 297 -4.49 3.50 -13.07
CA MET A 297 -4.37 2.75 -14.33
C MET A 297 -4.52 3.64 -15.57
N ALA A 298 -4.71 4.95 -15.40
CA ALA A 298 -4.76 5.89 -16.52
C ALA A 298 -3.38 6.07 -17.15
N SER A 299 -3.36 6.20 -18.48
CA SER A 299 -2.20 6.63 -19.24
C SER A 299 -2.03 8.14 -19.14
N ASP A 300 -0.81 8.61 -19.36
CA ASP A 300 -0.48 10.05 -19.28
C ASP A 300 -1.27 10.86 -20.33
N TRP A 301 -1.59 10.26 -21.47
CA TRP A 301 -2.49 10.85 -22.47
C TRP A 301 -3.89 11.14 -21.89
N LYS A 302 -4.46 10.18 -21.16
CA LYS A 302 -5.76 10.39 -20.52
C LYS A 302 -5.62 11.47 -19.45
N ASP A 303 -4.59 11.41 -18.61
CA ASP A 303 -4.36 12.39 -17.56
C ASP A 303 -4.21 13.82 -18.14
N MET A 304 -3.59 13.98 -19.31
CA MET A 304 -3.54 15.24 -20.04
C MET A 304 -4.93 15.76 -20.43
N ILE A 305 -5.78 14.92 -21.02
CA ILE A 305 -7.15 15.34 -21.37
C ILE A 305 -7.92 15.73 -20.11
N ILE A 306 -7.78 14.97 -19.02
CA ILE A 306 -8.37 15.29 -17.72
C ILE A 306 -7.88 16.65 -17.22
N GLY A 307 -6.58 16.92 -17.28
CA GLY A 307 -5.96 18.16 -16.82
C GLY A 307 -6.28 19.39 -17.66
N LEU A 308 -6.60 19.22 -18.95
CA LEU A 308 -6.96 20.31 -19.86
C LEU A 308 -8.47 20.57 -19.91
N VAL A 309 -9.29 19.51 -19.98
CA VAL A 309 -10.75 19.62 -20.22
C VAL A 309 -11.54 19.57 -18.92
N TYR A 310 -11.12 18.76 -17.95
CA TYR A 310 -11.90 18.43 -16.75
C TYR A 310 -11.21 18.89 -15.45
N ARG A 311 -10.30 19.88 -15.54
CA ARG A 311 -9.46 20.34 -14.42
C ARG A 311 -10.23 20.66 -13.14
N GLN A 312 -11.36 21.36 -13.28
CA GLN A 312 -12.19 21.77 -12.15
C GLN A 312 -12.85 20.56 -11.45
N GLU A 313 -13.20 19.52 -12.21
CA GLU A 313 -13.86 18.31 -11.67
C GLU A 313 -12.92 17.47 -10.81
N VAL A 314 -11.61 17.51 -11.09
CA VAL A 314 -10.61 16.66 -10.41
C VAL A 314 -9.82 17.36 -9.31
N GLN A 315 -10.02 18.66 -9.10
CA GLN A 315 -9.17 19.48 -8.22
C GLN A 315 -9.06 18.94 -6.79
N ASP A 316 -10.14 18.42 -6.21
CA ASP A 316 -10.13 17.82 -4.87
C ASP A 316 -9.31 16.52 -4.80
N LEU A 317 -9.38 15.68 -5.83
CA LEU A 317 -8.58 14.45 -5.87
C LEU A 317 -7.09 14.78 -6.08
N ILE A 318 -6.79 15.79 -6.90
CA ILE A 318 -5.42 16.24 -7.10
C ILE A 318 -4.85 16.89 -5.83
N SER A 319 -5.62 17.69 -5.09
CA SER A 319 -5.15 18.27 -3.82
C SER A 319 -4.78 17.19 -2.80
N ARG A 320 -5.55 16.10 -2.72
CA ARG A 320 -5.23 14.92 -1.89
C ARG A 320 -3.95 14.22 -2.34
N LEU A 321 -3.69 14.13 -3.65
CA LEU A 321 -2.42 13.62 -4.16
C LEU A 321 -1.25 14.54 -3.79
N ARG A 322 -1.45 15.86 -3.80
CA ARG A 322 -0.44 16.83 -3.35
C ARG A 322 -0.11 16.66 -1.86
N THR A 323 -1.14 16.54 -1.01
CA THR A 323 -0.95 16.23 0.42
C THR A 323 -0.21 14.92 0.62
N TYR A 324 -0.58 13.87 -0.13
CA TYR A 324 0.11 12.59 -0.06
C TYR A 324 1.58 12.69 -0.49
N ALA A 325 1.88 13.41 -1.59
CA ALA A 325 3.24 13.63 -2.06
C ALA A 325 4.09 14.41 -1.04
N TYR A 326 3.52 15.46 -0.46
CA TYR A 326 4.16 16.23 0.62
C TYR A 326 4.47 15.36 1.83
N ASN A 327 3.53 14.51 2.24
CA ASN A 327 3.73 13.55 3.34
C ASN A 327 4.75 12.46 2.98
N ALA A 328 4.86 12.10 1.70
CA ALA A 328 5.87 11.18 1.17
C ALA A 328 7.26 11.79 1.05
N GLY A 329 7.38 13.11 1.27
CA GLY A 329 8.67 13.79 1.30
C GLY A 329 9.09 14.49 0.03
N VAL A 330 8.17 14.65 -0.92
CA VAL A 330 8.41 15.41 -2.15
C VAL A 330 8.46 16.91 -1.80
N GLN A 331 9.48 17.61 -2.33
CA GLN A 331 9.61 19.06 -2.14
C GLN A 331 8.44 19.79 -2.79
N PRO A 332 7.92 20.89 -2.21
CA PRO A 332 6.73 21.59 -2.72
C PRO A 332 6.77 21.88 -4.23
N GLU A 333 7.92 22.31 -4.73
CA GLU A 333 8.15 22.69 -6.12
C GLU A 333 8.13 21.47 -7.08
N ALA A 334 8.38 20.27 -6.56
CA ALA A 334 8.44 19.02 -7.32
C ALA A 334 7.16 18.15 -7.16
N ILE A 335 6.14 18.63 -6.43
CA ILE A 335 4.92 17.86 -6.17
C ILE A 335 4.14 17.60 -7.46
N ASP A 336 3.97 18.62 -8.30
CA ASP A 336 3.20 18.48 -9.53
C ASP A 336 3.94 17.54 -10.52
N ASP A 337 5.26 17.64 -10.60
CA ASP A 337 6.11 16.68 -11.31
C ASP A 337 5.95 15.24 -10.80
N TYR A 338 5.91 15.05 -9.48
CA TYR A 338 5.71 13.73 -8.87
C TYR A 338 4.35 13.13 -9.23
N ILE A 339 3.31 13.96 -9.27
CA ILE A 339 1.95 13.57 -9.64
C ILE A 339 1.88 13.25 -11.13
N GLU A 340 2.44 14.11 -11.98
CA GLU A 340 2.48 13.96 -13.44
C GLU A 340 3.23 12.70 -13.87
N LYS A 341 4.40 12.44 -13.28
CA LYS A 341 5.16 11.19 -13.49
C LYS A 341 4.44 9.94 -12.97
N GLY A 342 3.30 10.11 -12.28
CA GLY A 342 2.50 9.01 -11.78
C GLY A 342 3.15 8.22 -10.65
N THR A 343 4.10 8.80 -9.92
CA THR A 343 4.86 8.08 -8.88
C THR A 343 3.95 7.60 -7.74
N TRP A 344 2.92 8.39 -7.39
CA TRP A 344 1.87 8.01 -6.43
C TRP A 344 1.11 6.73 -6.82
N LYS A 345 1.02 6.42 -8.13
CA LYS A 345 0.33 5.22 -8.64
C LYS A 345 1.00 3.93 -8.13
N GLY A 346 2.24 4.00 -7.63
CA GLY A 346 3.01 2.90 -7.03
C GLY A 346 2.91 2.78 -5.50
N ARG A 347 2.05 3.56 -4.81
CA ARG A 347 1.93 3.51 -3.35
C ARG A 347 1.74 2.07 -2.83
N ALA A 348 2.61 1.69 -1.90
CA ALA A 348 2.57 0.43 -1.15
C ALA A 348 2.28 0.71 0.34
N GLY A 349 1.03 0.47 0.75
CA GLY A 349 0.63 0.57 2.16
C GLY A 349 0.44 2.01 2.64
N GLY A 350 0.29 2.19 3.94
CA GLY A 350 -0.12 3.47 4.55
C GLY A 350 0.99 4.34 5.13
N ARG A 351 2.27 4.11 4.79
CA ARG A 351 3.40 4.80 5.45
C ARG A 351 3.27 6.33 5.52
N TYR A 352 2.77 6.94 4.44
CA TYR A 352 2.62 8.39 4.30
C TYR A 352 1.17 8.88 4.45
N LEU A 353 0.29 8.01 4.97
CA LEU A 353 -1.10 8.37 5.29
C LEU A 353 -1.21 8.72 6.77
N ASP A 354 -2.10 9.63 7.12
CA ASP A 354 -2.30 10.04 8.51
C ASP A 354 -2.97 8.93 9.34
N GLY A 355 -3.89 8.18 8.72
CA GLY A 355 -4.51 6.99 9.30
C GLY A 355 -3.73 5.68 9.10
N GLY A 356 -2.50 5.74 8.58
CA GLY A 356 -1.65 4.57 8.30
C GLY A 356 -0.97 3.97 9.53
N GLY A 357 -0.46 2.74 9.38
CA GLY A 357 0.22 2.01 10.44
C GLY A 357 -0.48 0.70 10.83
N ASN A 358 0.20 -0.11 11.65
CA ASN A 358 -0.35 -1.38 12.10
C ASN A 358 -1.15 -1.21 13.40
N ARG A 359 -2.43 -1.60 13.36
CA ARG A 359 -3.38 -1.54 14.49
C ARG A 359 -3.59 -2.87 15.21
N VAL A 360 -3.21 -3.98 14.60
CA VAL A 360 -3.39 -5.32 15.18
C VAL A 360 -2.02 -5.95 15.36
N ILE A 361 -1.73 -6.30 16.61
CA ILE A 361 -0.52 -7.00 17.02
C ILE A 361 -0.95 -8.32 17.66
N GLU A 362 -0.33 -9.40 17.25
CA GLU A 362 -0.50 -10.76 17.72
C GLU A 362 0.68 -11.13 18.61
N GLN A 363 0.43 -11.86 19.69
CA GLN A 363 1.47 -12.46 20.52
C GLN A 363 1.04 -13.89 20.82
N THR A 364 1.97 -14.83 20.75
CA THR A 364 1.71 -16.21 21.16
C THR A 364 2.31 -16.41 22.54
N ILE A 365 1.48 -16.81 23.49
CA ILE A 365 1.89 -17.09 24.88
C ILE A 365 1.42 -18.51 25.19
N GLU A 366 2.36 -19.45 25.25
CA GLU A 366 2.07 -20.88 25.42
C GLU A 366 1.07 -21.39 24.36
N LYS A 367 -0.15 -21.77 24.77
CA LYS A 367 -1.23 -22.24 23.88
C LYS A 367 -2.17 -21.12 23.43
N LYS A 368 -2.01 -19.92 23.97
CA LYS A 368 -2.87 -18.77 23.72
C LYS A 368 -2.34 -17.91 22.58
N VAL A 369 -3.27 -17.32 21.84
CA VAL A 369 -2.96 -16.23 20.91
C VAL A 369 -3.65 -14.97 21.42
N VAL A 370 -2.87 -13.91 21.57
CA VAL A 370 -3.31 -12.62 22.10
C VAL A 370 -3.31 -11.60 20.96
N PHE A 371 -4.48 -11.05 20.64
CA PHE A 371 -4.63 -9.95 19.70
C PHE A 371 -4.79 -8.63 20.45
N THR A 372 -3.82 -7.73 20.32
CA THR A 372 -3.98 -6.33 20.72
C THR A 372 -4.46 -5.50 19.54
N ILE A 373 -5.67 -4.97 19.65
CA ILE A 373 -6.35 -4.16 18.63
C ILE A 373 -6.31 -2.70 19.10
N ARG A 374 -5.40 -1.90 18.53
CA ARG A 374 -5.19 -0.48 18.85
C ARG A 374 -6.15 0.39 18.04
N HIS A 375 -6.79 1.35 18.70
CA HIS A 375 -7.81 2.24 18.15
C HIS A 375 -8.87 1.47 17.33
N PRO A 376 -9.57 0.49 17.96
CA PRO A 376 -10.56 -0.32 17.27
C PRO A 376 -11.65 0.56 16.68
N SER A 377 -12.07 0.24 15.46
CA SER A 377 -13.19 0.93 14.79
C SER A 377 -14.51 0.18 14.89
N GLU A 378 -14.48 -1.08 15.34
CA GLU A 378 -15.65 -1.94 15.48
C GLU A 378 -15.50 -2.87 16.68
N ASN A 379 -16.64 -3.40 17.15
CA ASN A 379 -16.68 -4.38 18.22
C ASN A 379 -16.12 -5.74 17.74
N TRP A 380 -15.13 -6.28 18.46
CA TRP A 380 -14.55 -7.59 18.17
C TRP A 380 -15.55 -8.73 18.38
N LEU A 381 -16.36 -8.69 19.45
CA LEU A 381 -17.35 -9.73 19.78
C LEU A 381 -18.40 -9.86 18.67
N GLU A 382 -18.79 -8.74 18.06
CA GLU A 382 -19.74 -8.77 16.96
C GLU A 382 -19.12 -9.53 15.77
N TRP A 383 -17.91 -9.19 15.36
CA TRP A 383 -17.21 -9.94 14.30
C TRP A 383 -16.92 -11.40 14.66
N ALA A 384 -16.72 -11.73 15.94
CA ALA A 384 -16.43 -13.08 16.39
C ALA A 384 -17.56 -14.08 16.05
N LYS A 385 -18.81 -13.60 15.94
CA LYS A 385 -19.97 -14.40 15.45
C LYS A 385 -19.77 -14.97 14.05
N THR A 386 -18.85 -14.42 13.26
CA THR A 386 -18.53 -14.93 11.90
C THR A 386 -17.56 -16.10 11.91
N VAL A 387 -16.90 -16.38 13.05
CA VAL A 387 -15.94 -17.47 13.23
C VAL A 387 -16.64 -18.72 13.72
N GLY A 388 -17.53 -18.63 14.69
CA GLY A 388 -18.23 -19.78 15.24
C GLY A 388 -19.37 -19.36 16.14
N ARG A 389 -19.97 -20.32 16.83
CA ARG A 389 -21.02 -20.02 17.82
C ARG A 389 -20.38 -19.34 19.02
N LEU A 390 -20.72 -18.07 19.23
CA LEU A 390 -20.23 -17.26 20.34
C LEU A 390 -21.10 -17.49 21.57
N VAL A 391 -20.51 -17.93 22.68
CA VAL A 391 -21.20 -18.07 23.97
C VAL A 391 -20.52 -17.19 25.01
N GLN A 392 -21.27 -16.27 25.60
CA GLN A 392 -20.79 -15.40 26.67
C GLN A 392 -21.07 -16.06 28.02
N THR A 393 -20.04 -16.18 28.85
CA THR A 393 -20.16 -16.73 30.21
C THR A 393 -20.02 -15.66 31.29
N GLY A 394 -19.66 -14.44 30.92
CA GLY A 394 -19.61 -13.28 31.79
C GLY A 394 -19.28 -12.01 31.01
N GLU A 395 -19.11 -10.90 31.73
CA GLU A 395 -18.67 -9.64 31.12
C GLU A 395 -17.26 -9.83 30.52
N ASN A 396 -17.13 -9.54 29.21
CA ASN A 396 -15.85 -9.63 28.48
C ASN A 396 -15.19 -11.03 28.45
N GLN A 397 -15.93 -12.12 28.69
CA GLN A 397 -15.38 -13.48 28.58
C GLN A 397 -16.41 -14.49 28.07
N GLY A 398 -15.91 -15.58 27.50
CA GLY A 398 -16.75 -16.61 26.91
C GLY A 398 -15.94 -17.63 26.13
N TYR A 399 -16.58 -18.28 25.17
CA TYR A 399 -15.93 -19.18 24.24
C TYR A 399 -16.58 -19.14 22.85
N ILE A 400 -15.82 -19.56 21.83
CA ILE A 400 -16.29 -19.74 20.46
C ILE A 400 -16.21 -21.22 20.12
N GLU A 401 -17.34 -21.83 19.76
CA GLU A 401 -17.39 -23.20 19.26
C GLU A 401 -17.21 -23.19 17.74
N ARG A 402 -16.22 -23.93 17.24
CA ARG A 402 -15.98 -24.12 15.80
C ARG A 402 -15.33 -25.48 15.54
N ASP A 403 -15.84 -26.21 14.55
CA ASP A 403 -15.24 -27.46 14.05
C ASP A 403 -14.96 -28.48 15.19
N HIS A 404 -15.92 -28.62 16.13
CA HIS A 404 -15.84 -29.45 17.35
C HIS A 404 -14.77 -29.04 18.37
N ALA A 405 -14.07 -27.93 18.15
CA ALA A 405 -13.18 -27.31 19.11
C ALA A 405 -13.87 -26.13 19.83
N ILE A 406 -13.42 -25.89 21.07
CA ILE A 406 -13.83 -24.75 21.89
C ILE A 406 -12.64 -23.84 22.05
N TYR A 407 -12.83 -22.56 21.76
CA TYR A 407 -11.83 -21.50 21.90
C TYR A 407 -12.27 -20.53 22.99
N PRO A 408 -11.91 -20.76 24.26
CA PRO A 408 -12.15 -19.80 25.33
C PRO A 408 -11.48 -18.46 25.03
N TYR A 409 -12.16 -17.37 25.33
CA TYR A 409 -11.62 -16.03 25.14
C TYR A 409 -11.86 -15.13 26.35
N THR A 410 -10.95 -14.16 26.53
CA THR A 410 -11.11 -13.04 27.45
C THR A 410 -10.80 -11.73 26.73
N LEU A 411 -11.53 -10.68 27.06
CA LEU A 411 -11.32 -9.33 26.55
C LEU A 411 -10.89 -8.40 27.69
N ARG A 412 -9.90 -7.56 27.43
CA ARG A 412 -9.59 -6.38 28.24
C ARG A 412 -9.80 -5.14 27.39
N ILE A 413 -10.79 -4.34 27.75
CA ILE A 413 -11.10 -3.07 27.10
C ILE A 413 -10.32 -1.97 27.81
N LEU A 414 -9.47 -1.26 27.07
CA LEU A 414 -8.64 -0.16 27.55
C LEU A 414 -9.01 1.12 26.79
N ASN A 415 -8.52 2.28 27.25
CA ASN A 415 -8.89 3.59 26.66
C ASN A 415 -8.70 3.68 25.14
N ASN A 416 -7.63 3.08 24.60
CA ASN A 416 -7.26 3.16 23.19
C ASN A 416 -7.04 1.80 22.53
N SER A 417 -7.38 0.70 23.20
CA SER A 417 -7.08 -0.65 22.71
C SER A 417 -8.03 -1.68 23.29
N VAL A 418 -8.20 -2.79 22.57
CA VAL A 418 -8.88 -3.99 23.05
C VAL A 418 -7.89 -5.14 22.93
N VAL A 419 -7.64 -5.82 24.03
CA VAL A 419 -6.84 -7.05 24.07
C VAL A 419 -7.79 -8.22 24.07
N VAL A 420 -7.58 -9.16 23.16
CA VAL A 420 -8.35 -10.40 23.06
C VAL A 420 -7.38 -11.56 23.23
N GLU A 421 -7.52 -12.31 24.32
CA GLU A 421 -6.78 -13.56 24.51
C GLU A 421 -7.68 -14.71 24.10
N VAL A 422 -7.17 -15.63 23.28
CA VAL A 422 -7.91 -16.83 22.86
C VAL A 422 -7.08 -18.07 23.18
N ASP A 423 -7.59 -18.92 24.05
CA ASP A 423 -6.93 -20.15 24.48
C ASP A 423 -7.06 -21.27 23.43
N GLY A 424 -6.06 -22.14 23.35
CA GLY A 424 -5.96 -23.22 22.37
C GLY A 424 -5.72 -22.78 20.93
N LEU A 425 -5.82 -21.48 20.62
CA LEU A 425 -5.73 -20.97 19.25
C LEU A 425 -4.34 -21.13 18.61
N ALA A 426 -3.27 -21.20 19.41
CA ALA A 426 -1.91 -21.36 18.88
C ALA A 426 -1.69 -22.72 18.21
N GLY A 427 -2.41 -23.75 18.67
CA GLY A 427 -2.39 -25.10 18.10
C GLY A 427 -3.52 -25.38 17.10
N ALA A 428 -4.36 -24.38 16.79
CA ALA A 428 -5.44 -24.53 15.83
C ALA A 428 -4.91 -24.67 14.40
N ASP A 429 -5.71 -25.22 13.50
CA ASP A 429 -5.33 -25.26 12.10
C ASP A 429 -5.23 -23.85 11.49
N ARG A 430 -4.52 -23.76 10.36
CA ARG A 430 -4.22 -22.48 9.72
C ARG A 430 -5.46 -21.67 9.33
N TYR A 431 -6.59 -22.33 9.02
CA TYR A 431 -7.81 -21.65 8.58
C TYR A 431 -8.53 -21.02 9.76
N VAL A 432 -8.63 -21.73 10.89
CA VAL A 432 -9.18 -21.17 12.13
C VAL A 432 -8.33 -20.00 12.62
N LEU A 433 -7.01 -20.17 12.70
CA LEU A 433 -6.11 -19.08 13.07
C LEU A 433 -6.25 -17.87 12.12
N SER A 434 -6.37 -18.11 10.81
CA SER A 434 -6.62 -17.05 9.83
C SER A 434 -7.97 -16.36 10.02
N ALA A 435 -9.01 -17.08 10.44
CA ALA A 435 -10.33 -16.52 10.71
C ALA A 435 -10.29 -15.54 11.90
N PHE A 436 -9.64 -15.93 13.00
CA PHE A 436 -9.43 -15.05 14.16
C PHE A 436 -8.58 -13.82 13.81
N ARG A 437 -7.49 -13.99 13.05
CA ARG A 437 -6.70 -12.88 12.51
C ARG A 437 -7.54 -11.93 11.66
N ALA A 438 -8.47 -12.47 10.86
CA ALA A 438 -9.37 -11.67 10.05
C ALA A 438 -10.37 -10.89 10.91
N VAL A 439 -10.94 -11.50 11.96
CA VAL A 439 -11.80 -10.81 12.93
C VAL A 439 -11.06 -9.65 13.60
N ALA A 440 -9.84 -9.89 14.10
CA ALA A 440 -9.02 -8.83 14.71
C ALA A 440 -8.73 -7.69 13.72
N ALA A 441 -8.36 -8.02 12.48
CA ALA A 441 -8.15 -7.04 11.41
C ALA A 441 -9.43 -6.27 11.05
N LYS A 442 -10.61 -6.89 11.08
CA LYS A 442 -11.85 -6.19 10.81
C LYS A 442 -12.25 -5.28 11.97
N ALA A 443 -12.13 -5.73 13.21
CA ALA A 443 -12.35 -4.90 14.39
C ALA A 443 -11.41 -3.67 14.43
N GLY A 444 -10.13 -3.83 14.05
CA GLY A 444 -9.15 -2.73 14.06
C GLY A 444 -9.24 -1.75 12.89
N TYR A 445 -9.72 -2.21 11.72
CA TYR A 445 -9.63 -1.43 10.48
C TYR A 445 -10.96 -1.21 9.75
N CYS A 446 -12.11 -1.74 10.18
CA CYS A 446 -13.37 -1.55 9.47
C CYS A 446 -13.65 -0.06 9.21
N VAL A 447 -14.07 0.26 7.99
CA VAL A 447 -14.56 1.58 7.56
C VAL A 447 -15.86 1.45 6.79
N HIS A 448 -16.60 0.37 7.03
CA HIS A 448 -17.96 0.18 6.48
C HIS A 448 -17.99 0.20 4.93
N CYS A 449 -16.95 -0.36 4.30
CA CYS A 449 -16.81 -0.38 2.83
C CYS A 449 -17.69 -1.45 2.13
N GLN A 450 -18.46 -2.23 2.89
CA GLN A 450 -19.40 -3.27 2.45
C GLN A 450 -18.81 -4.42 1.62
N ALA A 451 -17.49 -4.46 1.39
CA ALA A 451 -16.84 -5.58 0.71
C ALA A 451 -17.05 -6.93 1.40
N CYS A 452 -17.21 -6.94 2.73
CA CYS A 452 -17.47 -8.17 3.48
C CYS A 452 -18.96 -8.58 3.41
N GLU A 453 -19.87 -7.62 3.28
CA GLU A 453 -21.32 -7.85 3.26
C GLU A 453 -21.76 -8.61 1.99
N VAL A 454 -21.14 -8.31 0.85
CA VAL A 454 -21.42 -9.02 -0.42
C VAL A 454 -20.95 -10.48 -0.44
N GLU A 455 -20.04 -10.84 0.46
CA GLU A 455 -19.55 -12.22 0.57
C GLU A 455 -20.49 -13.11 1.40
N CYS A 456 -21.35 -12.51 2.24
CA CYS A 456 -22.26 -13.22 3.12
C CYS A 456 -23.37 -13.90 2.29
N PRO A 457 -23.50 -15.24 2.36
CA PRO A 457 -24.48 -15.98 1.56
C PRO A 457 -25.91 -15.87 2.10
N THR A 458 -26.10 -15.64 3.40
CA THR A 458 -27.42 -15.52 4.04
C THR A 458 -27.89 -14.09 4.19
N GLY A 459 -27.02 -13.10 3.93
CA GLY A 459 -27.32 -11.70 4.20
C GLY A 459 -27.29 -11.33 5.69
N ALA A 460 -26.85 -12.24 6.56
CA ALA A 460 -26.76 -12.03 8.02
C ALA A 460 -25.80 -10.90 8.43
N LEU A 461 -24.82 -10.57 7.58
CA LEU A 461 -23.84 -9.50 7.84
C LEU A 461 -24.27 -8.18 7.20
N LYS A 462 -24.37 -7.13 8.01
CA LYS A 462 -24.55 -5.73 7.59
C LYS A 462 -23.40 -4.87 8.06
N THR A 463 -22.91 -3.97 7.19
CA THR A 463 -21.77 -3.11 7.52
C THR A 463 -21.93 -1.66 7.03
N CYS A 464 -23.14 -1.10 6.95
CA CYS A 464 -23.36 0.24 6.38
C CYS A 464 -22.99 1.40 7.32
N THR A 465 -23.05 1.19 8.64
CA THR A 465 -22.80 2.22 9.67
C THR A 465 -22.03 1.64 10.85
N ASN A 466 -22.46 0.48 11.29
CA ASN A 466 -21.84 -0.38 12.26
C ASN A 466 -21.94 -1.81 11.72
N VAL A 467 -21.13 -2.70 12.27
CA VAL A 467 -21.22 -4.13 11.96
C VAL A 467 -22.36 -4.73 12.76
N GLN A 468 -23.23 -5.47 12.09
CA GLN A 468 -24.31 -6.24 12.69
C GLN A 468 -24.36 -7.62 12.03
N ILE A 469 -24.41 -8.66 12.86
CA ILE A 469 -24.47 -10.06 12.45
C ILE A 469 -25.66 -10.70 13.15
N SER A 470 -26.67 -11.08 12.35
CA SER A 470 -27.89 -11.75 12.82
C SER A 470 -27.64 -13.23 13.14
N ASP A 471 -28.63 -13.86 13.78
CA ASP A 471 -28.62 -15.29 14.11
C ASP A 471 -28.70 -16.20 12.86
N ASP A 472 -28.98 -15.64 11.68
CA ASP A 472 -28.91 -16.35 10.39
C ASP A 472 -27.45 -16.63 9.95
N CYS A 473 -26.47 -16.18 10.73
CA CYS A 473 -25.05 -16.43 10.49
C CYS A 473 -24.66 -17.82 11.01
N PHE A 474 -24.44 -18.76 10.09
CA PHE A 474 -23.86 -20.08 10.42
C PHE A 474 -22.31 -20.10 10.39
N ALA A 475 -21.67 -18.94 10.54
CA ALA A 475 -20.20 -18.80 10.65
C ALA A 475 -19.38 -19.46 9.51
N CYS A 476 -19.83 -19.30 8.26
CA CYS A 476 -19.16 -19.86 7.07
C CYS A 476 -17.76 -19.28 6.78
N GLY A 477 -17.37 -18.17 7.41
CA GLY A 477 -16.08 -17.51 7.20
C GLY A 477 -15.87 -16.83 5.84
N GLN A 478 -16.84 -16.85 4.90
CA GLN A 478 -16.64 -16.27 3.56
C GLN A 478 -16.36 -14.76 3.61
N CYS A 479 -17.00 -14.03 4.53
CA CYS A 479 -16.75 -12.60 4.74
C CYS A 479 -15.38 -12.30 5.37
N LEU A 480 -14.66 -13.31 5.88
CA LEU A 480 -13.34 -13.19 6.49
C LEU A 480 -12.20 -13.24 5.47
N ASN A 481 -12.48 -13.56 4.20
CA ASN A 481 -11.48 -13.68 3.14
C ASN A 481 -11.92 -12.98 1.85
N LEU A 482 -11.38 -11.79 1.60
CA LEU A 482 -11.63 -10.98 0.39
C LEU A 482 -10.55 -11.25 -0.65
N HIS A 483 -10.58 -12.45 -1.26
CA HIS A 483 -9.60 -12.90 -2.26
C HIS A 483 -8.13 -12.89 -1.76
N GLY A 484 -7.89 -13.56 -0.64
CA GLY A 484 -6.59 -13.69 0.01
C GLY A 484 -6.31 -12.62 1.06
N GLU A 485 -7.25 -11.70 1.30
CA GLU A 485 -7.05 -10.55 2.18
C GLU A 485 -8.12 -10.46 3.26
N PRO A 486 -7.75 -10.31 4.55
CA PRO A 486 -8.74 -10.24 5.62
C PRO A 486 -9.56 -8.94 5.59
N CYS A 487 -8.99 -7.84 5.12
CA CYS A 487 -9.65 -6.54 5.06
C CYS A 487 -8.96 -5.63 4.03
N LEU A 488 -9.73 -5.04 3.11
CA LEU A 488 -9.19 -4.14 2.07
C LEU A 488 -8.48 -2.92 2.67
N ARG A 489 -9.01 -2.35 3.76
CA ARG A 489 -8.37 -1.20 4.42
C ARG A 489 -7.10 -1.61 5.13
N ALA A 490 -7.11 -2.71 5.88
CA ALA A 490 -5.91 -3.20 6.56
C ALA A 490 -4.75 -3.42 5.57
N LYS A 491 -5.05 -4.00 4.40
CA LYS A 491 -4.09 -4.13 3.29
C LYS A 491 -3.61 -2.76 2.78
N SER A 492 -4.53 -1.82 2.57
CA SER A 492 -4.22 -0.51 1.99
C SER A 492 -3.40 0.39 2.93
N VAL A 493 -3.62 0.32 4.25
CA VAL A 493 -3.03 1.26 5.23
C VAL A 493 -1.95 0.65 6.12
N GLY A 494 -1.80 -0.68 6.12
CA GLY A 494 -0.71 -1.37 6.83
C GLY A 494 0.67 -0.99 6.30
N THR A 495 1.72 -1.15 7.12
CA THR A 495 3.07 -0.66 6.82
C THR A 495 4.12 -1.76 6.63
N SER A 496 5.02 -1.51 5.68
CA SER A 496 6.40 -2.03 5.54
C SER A 496 7.29 -1.96 6.79
N ALA A 497 7.97 -3.02 7.23
CA ALA A 497 9.15 -2.93 8.08
C ALA A 497 10.25 -2.92 7.04
N GLY A 498 11.07 -1.86 7.01
CA GLY A 498 12.28 -1.89 6.21
C GLY A 498 13.05 -3.16 6.56
N GLY A 499 13.59 -3.84 5.55
CA GLY A 499 14.17 -5.16 5.69
C GLY A 499 15.13 -5.26 6.88
N LEU A 500 14.97 -6.33 7.66
CA LEU A 500 15.87 -6.74 8.73
C LEU A 500 17.13 -7.44 8.19
N THR A 501 17.29 -7.53 6.87
CA THR A 501 18.43 -8.20 6.22
C THR A 501 19.33 -7.15 5.58
N VAL A 502 20.43 -6.83 6.26
CA VAL A 502 21.62 -6.29 5.61
C VAL A 502 22.31 -7.48 4.94
N ASN A 503 21.90 -7.82 3.71
CA ASN A 503 22.79 -8.60 2.85
C ASN A 503 23.86 -7.64 2.33
N GLU A 504 25.13 -7.97 2.54
CA GLU A 504 26.30 -7.17 2.11
C GLU A 504 26.30 -6.86 0.60
N THR A 505 25.49 -7.57 -0.18
CA THR A 505 25.35 -7.43 -1.64
C THR A 505 24.15 -6.58 -2.09
N SER A 506 23.33 -6.05 -1.18
CA SER A 506 22.22 -5.15 -1.52
C SER A 506 22.53 -3.71 -1.09
N LYS A 507 22.23 -2.73 -1.96
CA LYS A 507 22.39 -1.28 -1.69
C LYS A 507 22.02 -0.97 -0.24
N GLN A 508 22.96 -0.47 0.55
CA GLN A 508 22.75 -0.15 1.97
C GLN A 508 21.56 0.82 2.10
N THR A 509 20.42 0.35 2.62
CA THR A 509 19.24 1.20 2.82
C THR A 509 19.10 1.58 4.29
N LEU A 510 19.03 2.88 4.58
CA LEU A 510 18.73 3.35 5.93
C LEU A 510 17.32 2.88 6.37
N PRO A 511 17.19 2.33 7.59
CA PRO A 511 15.89 1.98 8.14
C PRO A 511 15.07 3.24 8.40
N SER A 512 13.75 3.14 8.21
CA SER A 512 12.83 4.24 8.52
C SER A 512 12.39 4.15 9.97
N TYR A 513 13.03 4.92 10.84
CA TYR A 513 12.55 5.21 12.21
C TYR A 513 11.49 6.32 12.23
N GLN A 514 10.86 6.60 11.07
CA GLN A 514 10.05 7.79 10.85
C GLN A 514 10.86 9.05 11.17
N THR A 515 10.65 9.66 12.33
CA THR A 515 11.43 10.79 12.86
C THR A 515 11.66 10.67 14.37
N PHE A 516 11.38 9.51 14.96
CA PHE A 516 11.32 9.31 16.41
C PHE A 516 12.46 8.43 16.88
N GLY A 517 13.21 8.89 17.88
CA GLY A 517 14.15 8.05 18.61
C GLY A 517 13.44 7.28 19.73
N MET A 518 14.04 6.18 20.19
CA MET A 518 13.64 5.60 21.47
C MET A 518 13.90 6.64 22.59
N ARG A 519 12.98 6.77 23.54
CA ARG A 519 13.07 7.73 24.64
C ARG A 519 13.11 7.00 25.97
N LYS A 520 13.73 7.60 26.99
CA LYS A 520 13.83 6.99 28.32
C LYS A 520 12.46 6.60 28.89
N ALA A 521 11.48 7.51 28.82
CA ALA A 521 10.12 7.24 29.28
C ALA A 521 9.43 6.10 28.52
N TRP A 522 9.64 5.99 27.20
CA TRP A 522 9.05 4.94 26.37
C TRP A 522 9.65 3.57 26.71
N LEU A 523 10.98 3.52 26.88
CA LEU A 523 11.66 2.29 27.30
C LEU A 523 11.26 1.91 28.73
N ALA A 524 11.16 2.87 29.65
CA ALA A 524 10.73 2.61 31.03
C ALA A 524 9.32 1.98 31.08
N GLU A 525 8.40 2.50 30.28
CA GLU A 525 7.05 1.94 30.16
C GLU A 525 7.06 0.52 29.58
N PHE A 526 7.89 0.26 28.56
CA PHE A 526 8.08 -1.08 27.98
C PHE A 526 8.67 -2.06 29.00
N LEU A 527 9.79 -1.72 29.63
CA LEU A 527 10.50 -2.60 30.55
C LEU A 527 9.71 -2.92 31.82
N ARG A 528 8.80 -2.02 32.26
CA ARG A 528 7.93 -2.30 33.41
C ARG A 528 6.97 -3.46 33.16
N SER A 529 6.48 -3.61 31.93
CA SER A 529 5.54 -4.68 31.59
C SER A 529 5.66 -5.08 30.11
N PRO A 530 6.76 -5.75 29.70
CA PRO A 530 7.07 -5.97 28.29
C PRO A 530 5.97 -6.72 27.53
N ARG A 531 5.32 -7.68 28.20
CA ARG A 531 4.24 -8.49 27.64
C ARG A 531 2.96 -7.69 27.41
N GLU A 532 2.64 -6.75 28.28
CA GLU A 532 1.40 -5.95 28.22
C GLU A 532 1.57 -4.61 27.48
N TRP A 533 2.82 -4.16 27.29
CA TRP A 533 3.15 -2.83 26.79
C TRP A 533 2.44 -2.46 25.48
N VAL A 534 2.29 -3.42 24.57
CA VAL A 534 1.59 -3.23 23.29
C VAL A 534 0.17 -2.67 23.48
N SER A 535 -0.50 -3.11 24.56
CA SER A 535 -1.88 -2.75 24.89
C SER A 535 -2.00 -1.51 25.74
N THR A 536 -1.05 -1.26 26.65
CA THR A 536 -1.13 -0.21 27.66
C THR A 536 -0.50 1.11 27.23
N ASN A 537 0.42 1.11 26.25
CA ASN A 537 1.15 2.31 25.87
C ASN A 537 0.27 3.42 25.28
N HIS A 538 0.72 4.66 25.44
CA HIS A 538 0.06 5.86 24.94
C HIS A 538 0.67 6.43 23.65
N LEU A 539 1.49 5.66 22.93
CA LEU A 539 2.17 6.13 21.72
C LEU A 539 1.20 6.26 20.53
N GLY A 540 1.34 7.34 19.76
CA GLY A 540 0.66 7.42 18.46
C GLY A 540 1.14 6.32 17.48
N ASN A 541 0.35 5.96 16.46
CA ASN A 541 0.67 4.86 15.54
C ASN A 541 2.09 4.94 14.95
N ARG A 542 2.53 6.13 14.51
CA ARG A 542 3.88 6.33 13.96
C ARG A 542 4.99 6.22 15.00
N GLN A 543 4.75 6.68 16.24
CA GLN A 543 5.69 6.55 17.35
C GLN A 543 5.84 5.09 17.77
N PHE A 544 4.71 4.37 17.83
CA PHE A 544 4.67 2.95 18.14
C PHE A 544 5.43 2.12 17.08
N ASP A 545 5.18 2.34 15.79
CA ASP A 545 5.91 1.68 14.71
C ASP A 545 7.43 1.95 14.77
N ALA A 546 7.83 3.19 15.09
CA ALA A 546 9.24 3.56 15.27
C ALA A 546 9.85 2.87 16.50
N MET A 547 9.17 2.88 17.65
CA MET A 547 9.61 2.22 18.88
C MET A 547 9.77 0.71 18.69
N LEU A 548 8.84 0.03 18.02
CA LEU A 548 8.99 -1.39 17.69
C LEU A 548 10.21 -1.67 16.82
N THR A 549 10.55 -0.77 15.90
CA THR A 549 11.76 -0.92 15.07
C THR A 549 13.02 -0.77 15.93
N TRP A 550 13.05 0.21 16.83
CA TRP A 550 14.15 0.38 17.78
C TRP A 550 14.31 -0.83 18.72
N LEU A 551 13.22 -1.34 19.29
CA LEU A 551 13.25 -2.52 20.16
C LEU A 551 13.77 -3.77 19.43
N ARG A 552 13.39 -3.97 18.16
CA ARG A 552 13.92 -5.08 17.33
C ARG A 552 15.41 -4.92 17.06
N HIS A 553 15.85 -3.74 16.65
CA HIS A 553 17.27 -3.50 16.37
C HIS A 553 18.13 -3.53 17.64
N ALA A 554 17.55 -3.18 18.79
CA ALA A 554 18.21 -3.34 20.07
C ALA A 554 18.16 -4.79 20.61
N GLU A 555 17.51 -5.71 19.87
CA GLU A 555 17.34 -7.13 20.22
C GLU A 555 16.53 -7.37 21.49
N LEU A 556 15.67 -6.42 21.90
CA LEU A 556 14.77 -6.58 23.06
C LEU A 556 13.50 -7.36 22.69
N ILE A 557 13.10 -7.30 21.42
CA ILE A 557 11.96 -8.03 20.89
C ILE A 557 12.33 -8.71 19.57
N ALA A 558 11.67 -9.82 19.28
CA ALA A 558 11.72 -10.56 18.02
C ALA A 558 10.33 -10.64 17.38
N GLY A 559 10.25 -11.32 16.23
CA GLY A 559 9.00 -11.54 15.51
C GLY A 559 8.76 -10.56 14.35
N SER A 560 7.60 -10.73 13.70
CA SER A 560 7.21 -9.96 12.52
C SER A 560 6.59 -8.60 12.92
N LYS A 561 5.90 -7.93 12.01
CA LYS A 561 5.12 -6.71 12.35
C LYS A 561 3.83 -7.03 13.07
N ARG A 562 3.32 -8.23 12.80
CA ARG A 562 2.08 -8.72 13.33
C ARG A 562 2.34 -9.60 14.54
N SER A 563 3.56 -10.08 14.76
CA SER A 563 3.91 -10.89 15.92
C SER A 563 4.98 -10.21 16.77
N LEU A 564 4.85 -10.25 18.09
CA LEU A 564 5.85 -9.71 19.01
C LEU A 564 6.22 -10.76 20.06
N GLU A 565 7.52 -11.03 20.18
CA GLU A 565 8.09 -11.92 21.19
C GLU A 565 9.16 -11.17 21.99
N ILE A 566 9.19 -11.36 23.30
CA ILE A 566 10.23 -10.77 24.16
C ILE A 566 11.45 -11.69 24.13
N THR A 567 12.62 -11.14 23.83
CA THR A 567 13.86 -11.92 23.80
C THR A 567 14.41 -12.15 25.22
N ALA A 568 15.44 -13.00 25.34
CA ALA A 568 16.20 -13.14 26.58
C ALA A 568 16.79 -11.78 27.02
N ALA A 569 17.34 -11.00 26.08
CA ALA A 569 17.86 -9.66 26.36
C ALA A 569 16.76 -8.69 26.83
N GLY A 570 15.58 -8.73 26.19
CA GLY A 570 14.43 -7.92 26.61
C GLY A 570 13.96 -8.24 28.03
N SER A 571 13.94 -9.53 28.38
CA SER A 571 13.58 -9.99 29.72
C SER A 571 14.62 -9.57 30.76
N LYS A 572 15.91 -9.76 30.44
CA LYS A 572 17.01 -9.40 31.35
C LYS A 572 17.06 -7.90 31.62
N LEU A 573 16.93 -7.06 30.59
CA LEU A 573 16.93 -5.61 30.76
C LEU A 573 15.67 -5.09 31.48
N ALA A 574 14.58 -5.85 31.50
CA ALA A 574 13.40 -5.50 32.29
C ALA A 574 13.69 -5.55 33.80
N GLU A 575 14.56 -6.46 34.25
CA GLU A 575 15.02 -6.54 35.65
C GLU A 575 15.83 -5.30 36.05
N TYR A 576 16.61 -4.76 35.12
CA TYR A 576 17.46 -3.58 35.36
C TYR A 576 16.68 -2.26 35.30
N GLY A 577 15.67 -2.21 34.44
CA GLY A 577 14.89 -1.00 34.16
C GLY A 577 15.65 0.04 33.33
N ALA A 578 14.93 1.10 32.95
CA ALA A 578 15.45 2.15 32.07
C ALA A 578 16.31 3.21 32.78
N ASP A 579 16.35 3.19 34.11
CA ASP A 579 17.19 4.09 34.92
C ASP A 579 18.62 3.53 35.08
N ASN A 580 18.82 2.23 34.90
CA ASN A 580 20.15 1.63 34.93
C ASN A 580 20.93 1.95 33.65
N ILE A 581 22.14 2.48 33.79
CA ILE A 581 22.99 2.88 32.66
C ILE A 581 23.46 1.69 31.81
N ILE A 582 23.58 0.50 32.41
CA ILE A 582 23.96 -0.74 31.72
C ILE A 582 22.89 -1.09 30.67
N THR A 583 21.61 -0.86 30.96
CA THR A 583 20.51 -1.06 30.00
C THR A 583 20.75 -0.30 28.70
N TRP A 584 21.16 0.97 28.79
CA TRP A 584 21.43 1.79 27.62
C TRP A 584 22.72 1.39 26.90
N ALA A 585 23.75 0.99 27.63
CA ALA A 585 24.99 0.51 27.03
C ALA A 585 24.78 -0.80 26.23
N VAL A 586 23.98 -1.72 26.75
CA VAL A 586 23.57 -2.96 26.06
C VAL A 586 22.75 -2.64 24.81
N ILE A 587 21.73 -1.78 24.94
CA ILE A 587 20.91 -1.32 23.80
C ILE A 587 21.79 -0.71 22.71
N TRP A 588 22.71 0.19 23.07
CA TRP A 588 23.60 0.85 22.12
C TRP A 588 24.52 -0.13 21.41
N THR A 589 25.07 -1.09 22.15
CA THR A 589 25.89 -2.18 21.61
C THR A 589 25.13 -3.01 20.58
N ASN A 590 23.88 -3.35 20.85
CA ASN A 590 23.06 -4.12 19.92
C ASN A 590 22.64 -3.28 18.70
N LEU A 591 22.32 -2.00 18.91
CA LEU A 591 21.98 -1.08 17.82
C LEU A 591 23.12 -0.88 16.82
N MET A 592 24.38 -0.87 17.25
CA MET A 592 25.54 -0.83 16.34
C MET A 592 25.46 -1.92 15.25
N ARG A 593 24.96 -3.10 15.60
CA ARG A 593 24.83 -4.22 14.66
C ARG A 593 23.61 -4.12 13.79
N ASN A 594 22.47 -3.73 14.33
CA ASN A 594 21.21 -3.86 13.60
C ASN A 594 20.67 -2.54 13.04
N SER A 595 21.24 -1.40 13.42
CA SER A 595 20.85 -0.07 12.94
C SER A 595 21.95 0.54 12.08
N ALA A 596 21.72 0.58 10.76
CA ALA A 596 22.64 1.25 9.82
C ALA A 596 22.93 2.71 10.20
N ALA A 597 21.93 3.42 10.77
CA ALA A 597 22.08 4.79 11.22
C ALA A 597 23.03 4.93 12.43
N VAL A 598 22.92 4.02 13.40
CA VAL A 598 23.79 4.02 14.60
C VAL A 598 25.19 3.58 14.21
N ARG A 599 25.30 2.53 13.38
CA ARG A 599 26.57 2.07 12.84
C ARG A 599 27.33 3.19 12.14
N TRP A 600 26.66 3.87 11.20
CA TRP A 600 27.22 5.02 10.51
C TRP A 600 27.68 6.12 11.47
N TYR A 601 26.86 6.48 12.47
CA TYR A 601 27.22 7.52 13.44
C TYR A 601 28.47 7.15 14.25
N LEU A 602 28.60 5.88 14.63
CA LEU A 602 29.76 5.40 15.38
C LEU A 602 31.03 5.38 14.55
N THR A 603 30.95 4.92 13.29
CA THR A 603 32.13 4.73 12.42
C THR A 603 32.55 5.98 11.65
N CYS A 604 31.62 6.90 11.37
CA CYS A 604 31.87 8.03 10.48
C CYS A 604 31.99 9.38 11.18
N ILE A 605 31.56 9.48 12.45
CA ILE A 605 31.73 10.69 13.26
C ILE A 605 32.82 10.40 14.30
N PRO A 606 34.00 11.04 14.22
CA PRO A 606 35.10 10.75 15.13
C PRO A 606 34.80 11.22 16.56
N TRP A 607 35.42 10.56 17.54
CA TRP A 607 35.41 11.04 18.92
C TRP A 607 36.10 12.41 19.02
N GLY A 608 35.56 13.29 19.85
CA GLY A 608 35.99 14.69 19.96
C GLY A 608 35.40 15.62 18.89
N ALA A 609 34.54 15.14 18.00
CA ALA A 609 33.88 15.99 17.01
C ALA A 609 32.72 16.80 17.61
N THR A 610 32.56 18.04 17.13
CA THR A 610 31.36 18.86 17.32
C THR A 610 30.61 18.94 16.00
N VAL A 611 29.35 18.52 15.98
CA VAL A 611 28.56 18.41 14.74
C VAL A 611 27.17 19.02 14.90
N GLY A 612 26.69 19.69 13.86
CA GLY A 612 25.29 20.10 13.72
C GLY A 612 24.46 19.05 13.00
N LYS A 613 23.13 19.14 13.12
CA LYS A 613 22.21 18.24 12.38
C LYS A 613 22.38 18.36 10.86
N THR A 614 22.61 19.57 10.34
CA THR A 614 22.81 19.81 8.91
C THR A 614 24.07 19.09 8.41
N ASP A 615 25.16 19.18 9.16
CA ASP A 615 26.43 18.50 8.82
C ASP A 615 26.24 16.98 8.80
N LEU A 616 25.51 16.44 9.77
CA LEU A 616 25.18 15.01 9.82
C LEU A 616 24.36 14.57 8.59
N VAL A 617 23.39 15.37 8.15
CA VAL A 617 22.56 15.06 6.97
C VAL A 617 23.40 15.06 5.68
N LEU A 618 24.31 16.02 5.54
CA LEU A 618 25.23 16.11 4.40
C LEU A 618 26.18 14.91 4.37
N LYS A 619 26.87 14.65 5.49
CA LYS A 619 27.84 13.55 5.60
C LYS A 619 27.19 12.17 5.46
N LEU A 620 25.94 12.01 5.89
CA LEU A 620 25.17 10.79 5.64
C LEU A 620 24.88 10.59 4.14
N GLY A 621 24.73 11.68 3.38
CA GLY A 621 24.51 11.67 1.93
C GLY A 621 25.69 11.18 1.11
N GLU A 622 26.91 11.21 1.66
CA GLU A 622 28.12 10.68 1.02
C GLU A 622 28.07 9.16 0.86
N GLN A 623 27.40 8.45 1.78
CA GLN A 623 27.29 6.98 1.77
C GLN A 623 25.92 6.48 1.31
N TYR A 624 24.84 7.24 1.59
CA TYR A 624 23.47 6.80 1.34
C TYR A 624 22.77 7.68 0.30
N SER A 625 22.43 7.07 -0.84
CA SER A 625 21.76 7.73 -1.99
C SER A 625 20.27 8.05 -1.78
N GLN A 626 19.72 7.79 -0.59
CA GLN A 626 18.32 8.08 -0.25
C GLN A 626 18.05 9.59 -0.22
N SER A 627 16.81 10.02 -0.48
CA SER A 627 16.41 11.44 -0.51
C SER A 627 16.84 12.21 0.74
N GLU A 628 17.11 13.51 0.61
CA GLU A 628 17.50 14.37 1.73
C GLU A 628 16.54 14.28 2.92
N ARG A 629 15.22 14.34 2.70
CA ARG A 629 14.25 14.19 3.79
C ARG A 629 14.34 12.83 4.50
N ALA A 630 14.64 11.75 3.79
CA ALA A 630 14.86 10.44 4.42
C ALA A 630 16.10 10.46 5.31
N ARG A 631 17.18 11.13 4.87
CA ARG A 631 18.37 11.35 5.70
C ARG A 631 18.09 12.26 6.90
N VAL A 632 17.36 13.36 6.70
CA VAL A 632 16.88 14.27 7.76
C VAL A 632 16.05 13.51 8.79
N ASN A 633 15.14 12.64 8.33
CA ASN A 633 14.31 11.80 9.18
C ASN A 633 15.15 10.84 10.05
N VAL A 634 16.16 10.21 9.46
CA VAL A 634 17.11 9.33 10.17
C VAL A 634 17.94 10.11 11.18
N VAL A 635 18.51 11.25 10.79
CA VAL A 635 19.27 12.13 11.69
C VAL A 635 18.39 12.65 12.82
N ASN A 636 17.14 13.02 12.53
CA ASN A 636 16.19 13.43 13.56
C ASN A 636 15.88 12.30 14.55
N ALA A 637 15.65 11.08 14.08
CA ALA A 637 15.41 9.93 14.95
C ALA A 637 16.65 9.59 15.79
N LEU A 638 17.85 9.62 15.20
CA LEU A 638 19.11 9.38 15.91
C LEU A 638 19.36 10.45 16.97
N MET A 639 19.19 11.73 16.63
CA MET A 639 19.39 12.81 17.60
C MET A 639 18.28 12.85 18.65
N ASP A 640 17.04 12.47 18.34
CA ASP A 640 15.98 12.31 19.34
C ASP A 640 16.33 11.18 20.31
N LEU A 641 16.89 10.05 19.82
CA LEU A 641 17.39 8.95 20.66
C LEU A 641 18.48 9.46 21.62
N LEU A 642 19.52 10.10 21.10
CA LEU A 642 20.65 10.56 21.92
C LEU A 642 20.23 11.64 22.92
N ASN A 643 19.35 12.58 22.52
CA ASN A 643 18.92 13.68 23.38
C ASN A 643 17.90 13.30 24.45
N LYS A 644 17.09 12.25 24.22
CA LYS A 644 16.00 11.85 25.11
C LYS A 644 16.34 10.61 25.94
N THR A 645 17.62 10.22 25.98
CA THR A 645 18.11 9.07 26.74
C THR A 645 19.45 9.40 27.39
N PRO A 646 19.89 8.60 28.39
CA PRO A 646 21.22 8.70 28.98
C PRO A 646 22.38 8.58 27.98
N LEU A 647 22.14 8.02 26.79
CA LEU A 647 23.15 7.84 25.74
C LEU A 647 23.88 9.16 25.40
N GLY A 648 23.15 10.26 25.19
CA GLY A 648 23.76 11.51 24.76
C GLY A 648 24.67 12.13 25.81
N ARG A 649 24.16 12.30 27.04
CA ARG A 649 24.85 13.03 28.11
C ARG A 649 25.69 12.14 29.01
N GLU A 650 25.14 11.04 29.53
CA GLU A 650 25.81 10.20 30.53
C GLU A 650 26.90 9.32 29.89
N LEU A 651 26.64 8.75 28.72
CA LEU A 651 27.66 8.03 27.92
C LEU A 651 28.49 8.97 27.03
N GLY A 652 28.20 10.27 27.03
CA GLY A 652 28.94 11.27 26.25
C GLY A 652 28.87 11.06 24.73
N LEU A 653 27.81 10.42 24.22
CA LEU A 653 27.68 10.13 22.78
C LEU A 653 27.27 11.37 21.97
N ALA A 654 26.58 12.34 22.58
CA ALA A 654 26.20 13.61 21.97
C ALA A 654 25.78 14.62 23.04
N GLU A 655 26.77 15.26 23.67
CA GLU A 655 26.53 16.32 24.65
C GLU A 655 26.08 17.59 23.92
N ARG A 656 24.85 18.06 24.20
CA ARG A 656 24.30 19.25 23.56
C ARG A 656 25.01 20.50 24.07
N MET A 657 25.52 21.33 23.15
CA MET A 657 26.14 22.61 23.46
C MET A 657 25.14 23.76 23.22
N GLU A 658 25.29 24.84 23.99
CA GLU A 658 24.51 26.08 23.80
C GLU A 658 24.84 26.73 22.44
N PRO A 659 23.87 27.31 21.72
CA PRO A 659 24.13 27.98 20.44
C PRO A 659 24.95 29.25 20.65
N GLY A 660 26.12 29.34 20.01
CA GLY A 660 27.01 30.50 20.12
C GLY A 660 26.53 31.77 19.40
N THR A 661 25.51 31.68 18.52
CA THR A 661 24.95 32.83 17.77
C THR A 661 23.51 32.55 17.31
N GLN A 662 22.69 33.62 17.22
CA GLN A 662 21.31 33.55 16.74
C GLN A 662 21.24 32.99 15.31
N GLY A 663 20.57 31.83 15.14
CA GLY A 663 20.21 31.28 13.83
C GLY A 663 20.82 29.91 13.49
N SER A 664 21.84 29.46 14.21
CA SER A 664 22.39 28.09 14.06
C SER A 664 21.69 27.12 15.02
N GLY A 665 21.26 25.95 14.52
CA GLY A 665 20.64 24.92 15.35
C GLY A 665 21.61 24.38 16.44
N PRO A 666 21.13 23.53 17.36
CA PRO A 666 21.98 22.98 18.43
C PRO A 666 23.16 22.17 17.86
N LEU A 667 24.35 22.37 18.45
CA LEU A 667 25.55 21.58 18.19
C LEU A 667 25.68 20.43 19.21
N TYR A 668 26.33 19.36 18.79
CA TYR A 668 26.50 18.14 19.60
C TYR A 668 27.97 17.72 19.63
N TYR A 669 28.51 17.55 20.84
CA TYR A 669 29.87 17.13 21.08
C TYR A 669 29.93 15.62 21.40
N LYS A 670 30.63 14.85 20.58
CA LYS A 670 30.81 13.39 20.75
C LYS A 670 32.04 13.12 21.62
N LYS A 671 31.83 13.17 22.94
CA LYS A 671 32.88 13.19 23.98
C LYS A 671 33.45 11.83 24.36
N GLY A 672 32.62 10.79 24.37
CA GLY A 672 32.94 9.48 24.93
C GLY A 672 32.58 9.35 26.43
N TRP A 673 32.49 8.11 26.90
CA TRP A 673 32.05 7.74 28.24
C TRP A 673 33.24 7.74 29.20
N ARG A 674 33.26 8.70 30.14
CA ARG A 674 34.38 8.91 31.06
C ARG A 674 34.49 7.85 32.16
N GLU A 675 33.36 7.40 32.68
CA GLU A 675 33.28 6.44 33.79
C GLU A 675 32.43 5.23 33.36
N PRO A 676 32.94 4.41 32.43
CA PRO A 676 32.19 3.27 31.92
C PRO A 676 32.06 2.15 32.94
N GLN A 677 30.86 1.56 33.01
CA GLN A 677 30.60 0.42 33.88
C GLN A 677 31.32 -0.83 33.38
N PRO A 678 32.08 -1.57 34.22
CA PRO A 678 32.82 -2.76 33.79
C PRO A 678 31.97 -3.83 33.12
N SER A 679 30.73 -4.06 33.59
CA SER A 679 29.75 -4.97 32.96
C SER A 679 29.44 -4.60 31.52
N ALA A 680 29.26 -3.32 31.22
CA ALA A 680 28.96 -2.85 29.88
C ALA A 680 30.14 -3.05 28.92
N VAL A 681 31.37 -2.83 29.42
CA VAL A 681 32.60 -3.10 28.65
C VAL A 681 32.75 -4.59 28.38
N LEU A 682 32.53 -5.43 29.38
CA LEU A 682 32.62 -6.88 29.25
C LEU A 682 31.56 -7.43 28.28
N TYR A 683 30.31 -6.94 28.38
CA TYR A 683 29.25 -7.25 27.42
C TYR A 683 29.68 -6.91 25.98
N ALA A 684 30.22 -5.71 25.74
CA ALA A 684 30.68 -5.29 24.42
C ALA A 684 31.82 -6.17 23.87
N LEU A 685 32.73 -6.63 24.73
CA LEU A 685 33.81 -7.55 24.34
C LEU A 685 33.27 -8.92 23.94
N TYR A 686 32.39 -9.50 24.75
CA TYR A 686 31.74 -10.78 24.42
C TYR A 686 30.93 -10.69 23.14
N ARG A 687 30.20 -9.59 22.95
CA ARG A 687 29.52 -9.34 21.69
C ARG A 687 30.56 -9.40 20.56
N TYR A 688 31.60 -8.56 20.58
CA TYR A 688 32.60 -8.55 19.52
C TYR A 688 33.15 -9.95 19.22
N ALA A 689 33.51 -10.72 20.26
CA ALA A 689 33.98 -12.10 20.15
C ALA A 689 32.98 -13.05 19.48
N GLU A 690 31.70 -13.01 19.87
CA GLU A 690 30.64 -13.80 19.24
C GLU A 690 30.48 -13.51 17.74
N LYS A 691 30.75 -12.27 17.31
CA LYS A 691 30.61 -11.88 15.90
C LYS A 691 31.81 -12.33 15.07
N THR A 692 33.01 -12.24 15.63
CA THR A 692 34.25 -12.60 14.94
C THR A 692 34.62 -14.07 15.12
N ASP A 693 33.89 -14.79 15.96
CA ASP A 693 34.22 -16.15 16.44
C ASP A 693 35.64 -16.22 17.04
N ARG A 694 36.06 -15.15 17.72
CA ARG A 694 37.39 -15.01 18.33
C ARG A 694 37.31 -14.52 19.76
N TYR A 695 37.69 -15.39 20.69
CA TYR A 695 37.71 -15.10 22.13
C TYR A 695 39.11 -14.73 22.66
N GLU A 696 40.10 -14.70 21.77
CA GLU A 696 41.45 -14.20 22.02
C GLU A 696 41.64 -12.89 21.25
N LEU A 697 41.75 -11.79 21.98
CA LEU A 697 41.75 -10.43 21.49
C LEU A 697 42.99 -9.69 21.98
N THR A 698 43.38 -8.60 21.31
CA THR A 698 44.41 -7.69 21.82
C THR A 698 43.84 -6.29 22.05
N VAL A 699 44.41 -5.55 22.99
CA VAL A 699 44.04 -4.13 23.18
C VAL A 699 44.29 -3.35 21.90
N HIS A 700 45.41 -3.61 21.22
CA HIS A 700 45.75 -2.96 19.96
C HIS A 700 44.68 -3.19 18.88
N GLU A 701 44.23 -4.43 18.68
CA GLU A 701 43.17 -4.77 17.71
C GLU A 701 41.91 -3.93 17.94
N LEU A 702 41.49 -3.77 19.20
CA LEU A 702 40.27 -3.08 19.58
C LEU A 702 40.30 -1.55 19.34
N TYR A 703 41.49 -0.98 19.16
CA TYR A 703 41.67 0.47 18.94
C TYR A 703 42.09 0.82 17.51
N THR A 704 42.64 -0.12 16.74
CA THR A 704 43.12 0.16 15.38
C THR A 704 42.27 -0.49 14.29
N ASN A 705 41.81 -1.73 14.50
CA ASN A 705 41.24 -2.56 13.44
C ASN A 705 39.77 -2.94 13.67
N ALA A 706 39.31 -2.91 14.91
CA ALA A 706 37.97 -3.38 15.26
C ALA A 706 36.88 -2.41 14.79
N VAL A 707 36.02 -2.90 13.89
CA VAL A 707 34.85 -2.16 13.37
C VAL A 707 33.80 -1.93 14.47
N GLU A 708 33.81 -2.75 15.52
CA GLU A 708 33.01 -2.57 16.74
C GLU A 708 33.81 -3.03 17.96
N GLY A 709 33.55 -2.46 19.13
CA GLY A 709 34.31 -2.73 20.35
C GLY A 709 34.16 -1.58 21.35
N PRO A 710 34.70 -1.69 22.57
CA PRO A 710 34.49 -0.69 23.62
C PRO A 710 34.86 0.75 23.22
N TYR A 711 35.96 0.93 22.47
CA TYR A 711 36.33 2.24 21.92
C TYR A 711 35.33 2.75 20.89
N THR A 712 34.99 1.95 19.88
CA THR A 712 34.04 2.35 18.83
C THR A 712 32.65 2.62 19.38
N LEU A 713 32.20 1.88 20.39
CA LEU A 713 30.88 2.01 21.00
C LEU A 713 30.78 3.21 21.95
N PHE A 714 31.81 3.41 22.78
CA PHE A 714 31.73 4.28 23.95
C PHE A 714 32.81 5.36 24.02
N GLY A 715 33.82 5.35 23.15
CA GLY A 715 34.87 6.37 23.12
C GLY A 715 35.79 6.34 24.34
N ILE A 716 35.94 5.16 24.96
CA ILE A 716 36.73 4.97 26.17
C ILE A 716 38.22 5.04 25.81
N SER A 717 39.02 5.76 26.60
CA SER A 717 40.47 5.83 26.37
C SER A 717 41.13 4.47 26.62
N GLN A 718 42.23 4.20 25.91
CA GLN A 718 42.95 2.93 26.05
C GLN A 718 43.40 2.67 27.49
N GLU A 719 43.82 3.72 28.21
CA GLU A 719 44.20 3.63 29.63
C GLU A 719 43.03 3.18 30.51
N THR A 720 41.86 3.82 30.37
CA THR A 720 40.67 3.46 31.13
C THR A 720 40.22 2.04 30.82
N PHE A 721 40.24 1.65 29.54
CA PHE A 721 39.88 0.31 29.10
C PHE A 721 40.81 -0.76 29.70
N VAL A 722 42.13 -0.55 29.66
CA VAL A 722 43.12 -1.46 30.26
C VAL A 722 42.90 -1.59 31.77
N GLY A 723 42.61 -0.49 32.46
CA GLY A 723 42.28 -0.50 33.89
C GLY A 723 41.08 -1.40 34.20
N ILE A 724 40.01 -1.29 33.40
CA ILE A 724 38.79 -2.10 33.56
C ILE A 724 39.05 -3.58 33.29
N VAL A 725 39.75 -3.90 32.21
CA VAL A 725 40.07 -5.29 31.85
C VAL A 725 40.92 -5.95 32.94
N LYS A 726 41.93 -5.25 33.47
CA LYS A 726 42.73 -5.75 34.59
C LYS A 726 41.88 -5.95 35.86
N GLY A 727 41.00 -5.00 36.16
CA GLY A 727 40.09 -5.08 37.30
C GLY A 727 39.13 -6.26 37.20
N LEU A 728 38.56 -6.52 36.01
CA LEU A 728 37.70 -7.67 35.75
C LEU A 728 38.49 -8.98 35.84
N SER A 729 39.67 -9.05 35.21
CA SER A 729 40.54 -10.24 35.27
C SER A 729 40.99 -10.57 36.70
N GLY A 730 41.11 -9.58 37.57
CA GLY A 730 41.47 -9.76 38.98
C GLY A 730 40.36 -10.38 39.84
N ARG A 731 39.11 -10.42 39.37
CA ARG A 731 37.98 -11.04 40.10
C ARG A 731 38.08 -12.56 40.19
N GLY A 732 38.73 -13.19 39.21
CA GLY A 732 38.90 -14.65 39.16
C GLY A 732 37.60 -15.43 38.88
N ASP A 733 36.56 -14.79 38.35
CA ASP A 733 35.27 -15.40 38.02
C ASP A 733 35.30 -16.28 36.74
N GLY A 734 36.44 -16.29 36.02
CA GLY A 734 36.66 -17.08 34.82
C GLY A 734 36.15 -16.45 33.53
N LEU A 735 35.45 -15.31 33.59
CA LEU A 735 34.83 -14.67 32.42
C LEU A 735 35.83 -13.94 31.53
N ILE A 736 36.90 -13.42 32.11
CA ILE A 736 37.95 -12.72 31.38
C ILE A 736 39.30 -12.92 32.07
N ARG A 737 40.33 -13.16 31.27
CA ARG A 737 41.72 -13.20 31.70
C ARG A 737 42.52 -12.22 30.85
N SER A 738 43.46 -11.50 31.46
CA SER A 738 44.28 -10.53 30.75
C SER A 738 45.77 -10.74 31.02
N ASN A 739 46.57 -10.73 29.96
CA ASN A 739 48.03 -10.74 30.04
C ASN A 739 48.57 -9.40 29.51
N ILE A 740 48.28 -8.32 30.25
CA ILE A 740 48.64 -6.95 29.83
C ILE A 740 49.85 -6.47 30.63
N VAL A 741 51.05 -6.75 30.11
CA VAL A 741 52.34 -6.42 30.73
C VAL A 741 53.36 -6.05 29.66
N ARG A 742 53.91 -4.82 29.74
CA ARG A 742 54.94 -4.25 28.84
C ARG A 742 54.62 -4.43 27.34
N ASP A 743 55.00 -5.57 26.76
CA ASP A 743 54.89 -5.88 25.32
C ASP A 743 53.72 -6.82 24.98
N LEU A 744 53.00 -7.31 26.00
CA LEU A 744 51.80 -8.14 25.83
C LEU A 744 50.54 -7.32 26.14
N ASP A 745 49.52 -7.47 25.31
CA ASP A 745 48.23 -6.78 25.45
C ASP A 745 47.04 -7.73 25.19
N ASN A 746 47.23 -9.02 25.47
CA ASN A 746 46.25 -10.07 25.19
C ASN A 746 45.10 -10.11 26.21
N ILE A 747 43.91 -10.37 25.71
CA ILE A 747 42.64 -10.54 26.43
C ILE A 747 42.04 -11.88 26.01
N PHE A 748 41.69 -12.71 26.97
CA PHE A 748 41.07 -14.02 26.78
C PHE A 748 39.69 -14.01 27.41
N LEU A 749 38.67 -14.37 26.63
CA LEU A 749 37.29 -14.51 27.07
C LEU A 749 36.92 -16.00 27.14
N ASP A 750 35.92 -16.35 27.96
CA ASP A 750 35.41 -17.72 28.03
C ASP A 750 34.49 -18.01 26.83
N SER A 751 34.95 -18.85 25.91
CA SER A 751 34.20 -19.23 24.70
C SER A 751 32.95 -20.07 24.99
N THR A 752 32.77 -20.56 26.21
CA THR A 752 31.57 -21.30 26.62
C THR A 752 30.43 -20.39 27.07
N ARG A 753 30.70 -19.09 27.24
CA ARG A 753 29.74 -18.09 27.72
C ARG A 753 29.26 -17.18 26.61
N LYS A 754 28.01 -16.71 26.73
CA LYS A 754 27.43 -15.72 25.84
C LYS A 754 27.40 -14.34 26.47
N ALA A 755 27.39 -13.31 25.63
CA ALA A 755 27.37 -11.91 26.07
C ALA A 755 26.25 -11.61 27.07
N ILE A 756 25.06 -12.19 26.87
CA ILE A 756 23.93 -11.93 27.76
C ILE A 756 24.14 -12.50 29.18
N GLU A 757 24.83 -13.64 29.30
CA GLU A 757 25.07 -14.34 30.58
C GLU A 757 26.05 -13.57 31.46
N VAL A 758 26.93 -12.79 30.84
CA VAL A 758 27.87 -11.91 31.56
C VAL A 758 27.11 -10.88 32.42
N LEU A 759 25.90 -10.47 32.02
CA LEU A 759 25.09 -9.55 32.81
C LEU A 759 24.56 -10.18 34.11
N ASP A 760 24.53 -11.50 34.24
CA ASP A 760 24.12 -12.18 35.49
C ASP A 760 25.24 -12.24 36.53
N LEU A 761 26.48 -12.03 36.10
CA LEU A 761 27.67 -12.45 36.85
C LEU A 761 28.55 -11.29 37.31
N VAL A 762 28.15 -10.03 37.02
CA VAL A 762 29.00 -8.84 37.21
C VAL A 762 28.56 -7.96 38.36
#